data_AF-A0A0F7JNR6-F1
#
_entry.id   AF-A0A0F7JNR6-F1
#
_cell.length_a   1.000
_cell.length_b   1.000
_cell.length_c   1.000
_cell.angle_alpha   90.00
_cell.angle_beta   90.00
_cell.angle_gamma   90.00
#
_symmetry.space_group_name_H-M   'P 1'
#
loop_
_entity.id
_entity.type
_entity.pdbx_description
1 polymer ?
#
loop_
_entity_poly.entity_id
_entity_poly.type
_entity_poly.pdbx_seq_one_letter_code
_entity_poly.pdbx_strand_id
1 'polypeptide(L)'
;MDGLLNGRQRWWRALLLLAALLAALLGAARAGSCAAVACVSAGPRLVSVNSAQSAILNPLIGGLLGGNVTLSVLDWNAVAATDLRLGLFLDALRVQAGVATVEGALTTGMSVAGVLEAAAVAAEADGNTAGAGALRALKAQVAGLTGTVALGDLLKLNFPSGAFADARLNALNLVTGGAQLFNQRNAVTTGSSPVTLNGVSVNLSGLGLGVGAATPTVQLFVQVVEPPVYVCGEQGSTFHTAAVRVKLNVNLNGLTVNVLGLSNATVALTNLTLYLEVARATGTLDLVNAVSQALTLKATPGLARLGLGQISDAVFFDRGRTAPMTLPAYAKIGAVTANLGLVLGTVNLDVEARSLADGTYPLESVSAAPPYPQAVTVGSSSAAIPTLVGTLVTNLDVRLTPAPLQAVLDVLLAPVKTTVGTALQPTLVAVLQASVDQVLRLLGIGIGEAVFTVNSVSNGCRVTARVYRDAEPDGAPGAAETWDGPGTRVNLVSGASARQSVAVPAGAGTAELGVPEGTHTLIVAGGAAGVAAQAPAGWVFVNPVGGSVTLTVAAGTASVTDPTFGLFEGDRVDGTLFRDDGFGGGAAHDAAAQPSEPRVAGRSVTVTGSGGARSATTAADGSFTLFVPGGWTGVTLDFTGAETVTGVRVGGAATLATDALGSGVRPAALPVPAGAARVVTLGVTGRPALSPDRSGRSIAPGTLRYLHVLDPGSVGTLSFTKTGAFGRAFYLDSDCDGAVGAAERTPLTTVTVGDSWPRAADGALRSCALEVEVSVPANAASGATEAATVTAQLAWAGSAVTDSAAVTDTTTVSPPAAITKTVENLTGAPGVVGTAALARPGDRLRYCLNVTNPALDSVTDLTVSDTLTGAAGYEPGSLTLDGVALSDAADTDAGSVSGRTVTVTLATLAAGQTRQVCFEVTVP
;
A
#
# COMPACT_ATOMS: atom_id res chain seq x y z
N MET A 1 -12.63 -39.75 40.82
CA MET A 1 -13.20 -38.49 40.30
C MET A 1 -12.29 -37.81 39.26
N ASP A 2 -11.11 -38.36 38.96
CA ASP A 2 -10.13 -37.74 38.04
C ASP A 2 -10.35 -38.02 36.54
N GLY A 3 -11.16 -39.02 36.18
CA GLY A 3 -11.47 -39.35 34.78
C GLY A 3 -12.41 -38.35 34.09
N LEU A 4 -13.30 -37.70 34.85
CA LEU A 4 -14.32 -36.77 34.32
C LEU A 4 -13.76 -35.35 34.09
N LEU A 5 -12.73 -34.94 34.83
CA LEU A 5 -12.07 -33.64 34.68
C LEU A 5 -11.21 -33.58 33.40
N ASN A 6 -10.54 -34.67 33.04
CA ASN A 6 -9.70 -34.76 31.84
C ASN A 6 -10.51 -34.76 30.53
N GLY A 7 -11.71 -35.36 30.53
CA GLY A 7 -12.60 -35.35 29.36
C GLY A 7 -13.13 -33.95 29.04
N ARG A 8 -13.47 -33.16 30.07
CA ARG A 8 -13.99 -31.79 29.93
C ARG A 8 -12.94 -30.81 29.42
N GLN A 9 -11.68 -30.93 29.85
CA GLN A 9 -10.56 -30.12 29.34
C GLN A 9 -10.24 -30.43 27.87
N ARG A 10 -10.30 -31.71 27.47
CA ARG A 10 -10.10 -32.11 26.07
C ARG A 10 -11.22 -31.60 25.15
N TRP A 11 -12.46 -31.65 25.62
CA TRP A 11 -13.61 -31.08 24.90
C TRP A 11 -13.52 -29.55 24.76
N TRP A 12 -13.11 -28.84 25.81
CA TRP A 12 -12.90 -27.38 25.75
C TRP A 12 -11.76 -26.98 24.81
N ARG A 13 -10.65 -27.72 24.81
CA ARG A 13 -9.54 -27.49 23.86
C ARG A 13 -9.95 -27.77 22.42
N ALA A 14 -10.75 -28.81 22.19
CA ALA A 14 -11.29 -29.12 20.86
C ALA A 14 -12.28 -28.04 20.38
N LEU A 15 -13.12 -27.51 21.27
CA LEU A 15 -14.05 -26.42 20.95
C LEU A 15 -13.32 -25.09 20.68
N LEU A 16 -12.26 -24.78 21.43
CA LEU A 16 -11.39 -23.64 21.19
C LEU A 16 -10.60 -23.77 19.87
N LEU A 17 -10.09 -24.97 19.56
CA LEU A 17 -9.45 -25.24 18.27
C LEU A 17 -10.44 -25.16 17.11
N LEU A 18 -11.66 -25.65 17.27
CA LEU A 18 -12.71 -25.56 16.24
C LEU A 18 -13.19 -24.12 16.06
N ALA A 19 -13.31 -23.34 17.13
CA ALA A 19 -13.63 -21.92 17.09
C ALA A 19 -12.50 -21.09 16.47
N ALA A 20 -11.23 -21.40 16.77
CA ALA A 20 -10.07 -20.80 16.13
C ALA A 20 -9.97 -21.18 14.64
N LEU A 21 -10.31 -22.42 14.27
CA LEU A 21 -10.40 -22.86 12.88
C LEU A 21 -11.54 -22.16 12.14
N LEU A 22 -12.72 -22.01 12.78
CA LEU A 22 -13.85 -21.26 12.22
C LEU A 22 -13.55 -19.76 12.09
N ALA A 23 -12.88 -19.16 13.07
CA ALA A 23 -12.43 -17.77 13.01
C ALA A 23 -11.39 -17.55 11.91
N ALA A 24 -10.46 -18.49 11.72
CA ALA A 24 -9.50 -18.48 10.61
C ALA A 24 -10.18 -18.69 9.24
N LEU A 25 -11.29 -19.44 9.17
CA LEU A 25 -12.11 -19.62 7.96
C LEU A 25 -13.03 -18.42 7.67
N LEU A 26 -13.44 -17.65 8.69
CA LEU A 26 -14.24 -16.42 8.57
C LEU A 26 -13.38 -15.17 8.29
N GLY A 27 -12.08 -15.22 8.60
CA GLY A 27 -11.09 -14.21 8.25
C GLY A 27 -10.43 -14.41 6.88
N ALA A 28 -10.95 -15.31 6.04
CA ALA A 28 -10.44 -15.50 4.68
C ALA A 28 -10.46 -14.17 3.92
N ALA A 29 -9.28 -13.70 3.51
CA ALA A 29 -9.14 -12.50 2.71
C ALA A 29 -10.07 -12.63 1.49
N ARG A 30 -10.97 -11.67 1.32
CA ARG A 30 -11.85 -11.63 0.15
C ARG A 30 -10.96 -11.48 -1.08
N ALA A 31 -11.29 -12.22 -2.14
CA ALA A 31 -10.55 -12.19 -3.38
C ALA A 31 -11.40 -11.46 -4.43
N GLY A 32 -10.86 -10.38 -4.97
CA GLY A 32 -11.39 -9.71 -6.14
C GLY A 32 -11.32 -10.64 -7.35
N SER A 33 -12.40 -10.71 -8.12
CA SER A 33 -12.49 -11.57 -9.31
C SER A 33 -11.82 -10.91 -10.51
N CYS A 34 -11.00 -11.65 -11.25
CA CYS A 34 -10.39 -11.18 -12.49
C CYS A 34 -10.93 -11.97 -13.69
N ALA A 35 -11.02 -11.29 -14.82
CA ALA A 35 -11.48 -11.86 -16.08
C ALA A 35 -10.70 -11.29 -17.26
N ALA A 36 -10.66 -12.05 -18.35
CA ALA A 36 -10.20 -11.54 -19.63
C ALA A 36 -11.27 -10.61 -20.20
N VAL A 37 -10.87 -9.40 -20.57
CA VAL A 37 -11.77 -8.35 -21.05
C VAL A 37 -11.29 -7.79 -22.40
N ALA A 38 -12.23 -7.33 -23.21
CA ALA A 38 -11.92 -6.71 -24.49
C ALA A 38 -12.84 -5.52 -24.78
N CYS A 39 -12.32 -4.57 -25.55
CA CYS A 39 -13.07 -3.43 -26.05
C CYS A 39 -13.23 -3.53 -27.57
N VAL A 40 -14.47 -3.47 -28.06
CA VAL A 40 -14.80 -3.53 -29.49
C VAL A 40 -15.72 -2.37 -29.85
N SER A 41 -15.45 -1.75 -30.99
CA SER A 41 -16.31 -0.70 -31.56
C SER A 41 -16.79 -1.08 -32.96
N ALA A 42 -17.98 -0.62 -33.31
CA ALA A 42 -18.60 -0.81 -34.61
C ALA A 42 -18.56 0.50 -35.40
N GLY A 43 -17.70 0.61 -36.40
CA GLY A 43 -17.51 1.90 -37.04
C GLY A 43 -16.38 1.94 -38.05
N PRO A 44 -16.28 3.05 -38.81
CA PRO A 44 -15.22 3.25 -39.78
C PRO A 44 -13.87 3.43 -39.07
N ARG A 45 -12.88 2.59 -39.36
CA ARG A 45 -11.49 2.90 -39.00
C ARG A 45 -10.72 3.33 -40.24
N LEU A 46 -10.68 4.64 -40.48
CA LEU A 46 -9.94 5.22 -41.59
C LEU A 46 -8.49 5.49 -41.17
N VAL A 47 -7.54 5.00 -41.96
CA VAL A 47 -6.12 5.32 -41.77
C VAL A 47 -5.85 6.80 -42.10
N SER A 48 -6.53 7.33 -43.11
CA SER A 48 -6.51 8.74 -43.48
C SER A 48 -7.80 9.13 -44.19
N VAL A 49 -8.07 10.42 -44.20
CA VAL A 49 -9.16 11.07 -44.92
C VAL A 49 -8.57 11.88 -46.07
N ASN A 50 -9.03 11.65 -47.29
CA ASN A 50 -8.68 12.46 -48.46
C ASN A 50 -9.73 13.54 -48.76
N SER A 51 -9.46 14.39 -49.77
CA SER A 51 -10.37 15.48 -50.15
C SER A 51 -11.76 15.00 -50.54
N ALA A 52 -11.86 13.91 -51.31
CA ALA A 52 -13.14 13.31 -51.70
C ALA A 52 -13.94 12.81 -50.49
N GLN A 53 -13.28 12.16 -49.53
CA GLN A 53 -13.92 11.70 -48.29
C GLN A 53 -14.34 12.87 -47.39
N SER A 54 -13.52 13.91 -47.25
CA SER A 54 -13.87 15.09 -46.45
C SER A 54 -15.09 15.84 -47.00
N ALA A 55 -15.23 15.87 -48.33
CA ALA A 55 -16.38 16.48 -49.01
C ALA A 55 -17.69 15.73 -48.74
N ILE A 56 -17.61 14.46 -48.34
CA ILE A 56 -18.77 13.63 -47.95
C ILE A 56 -18.97 13.67 -46.43
N LEU A 57 -17.90 13.57 -45.62
CA LEU A 57 -17.98 13.56 -44.15
C LEU A 57 -18.62 14.82 -43.59
N ASN A 58 -18.26 15.99 -44.13
CA ASN A 58 -18.84 17.28 -43.71
C ASN A 58 -20.38 17.31 -43.83
N PRO A 59 -20.99 17.12 -45.02
CA PRO A 59 -22.44 17.12 -45.15
C PRO A 59 -23.11 15.91 -44.50
N LEU A 60 -22.42 14.76 -44.39
CA LEU A 60 -22.97 13.58 -43.71
C LEU A 60 -23.12 13.82 -42.20
N ILE A 61 -22.05 14.25 -41.53
CA ILE A 61 -22.07 14.51 -40.09
C ILE A 61 -22.94 15.74 -39.78
N GLY A 62 -22.84 16.80 -40.59
CA GLY A 62 -23.72 17.96 -40.47
C GLY A 62 -25.19 17.58 -40.59
N GLY A 63 -25.56 16.82 -41.62
CA GLY A 63 -26.93 16.35 -41.83
C GLY A 63 -27.44 15.43 -40.71
N LEU A 64 -26.62 14.50 -40.22
CA LEU A 64 -27.01 13.63 -39.11
C LEU A 64 -27.27 14.42 -37.81
N LEU A 65 -26.49 15.48 -37.59
CA LEU A 65 -26.63 16.37 -36.44
C LEU A 65 -27.71 17.46 -36.61
N GLY A 66 -28.16 17.72 -37.84
CA GLY A 66 -29.16 18.76 -38.14
C GLY A 66 -28.56 20.15 -38.25
N GLY A 67 -27.26 20.25 -38.53
CA GLY A 67 -26.51 21.49 -38.66
C GLY A 67 -25.54 21.45 -39.84
N ASN A 68 -24.55 22.34 -39.82
CA ASN A 68 -23.50 22.39 -40.84
C ASN A 68 -22.15 22.11 -40.20
N VAL A 69 -21.35 21.23 -40.82
CA VAL A 69 -19.99 20.94 -40.40
C VAL A 69 -19.05 21.28 -41.54
N THR A 70 -18.05 22.11 -41.26
CA THR A 70 -17.04 22.54 -42.23
C THR A 70 -15.66 22.34 -41.64
N LEU A 71 -15.20 21.09 -41.64
CA LEU A 71 -13.83 20.74 -41.23
C LEU A 71 -12.94 20.54 -42.45
N SER A 72 -11.65 20.86 -42.30
CA SER A 72 -10.65 20.61 -43.33
C SER A 72 -10.27 19.12 -43.41
N VAL A 73 -9.60 18.72 -44.49
CA VAL A 73 -8.99 17.39 -44.60
C VAL A 73 -7.99 17.15 -43.46
N LEU A 74 -7.27 18.18 -43.02
CA LEU A 74 -6.32 18.09 -41.92
C LEU A 74 -7.03 17.80 -40.59
N ASP A 75 -8.13 18.50 -40.30
CA ASP A 75 -8.92 18.28 -39.09
C ASP A 75 -9.50 16.87 -39.05
N TRP A 76 -10.04 16.37 -40.17
CA TRP A 76 -10.55 15.01 -40.26
C TRP A 76 -9.45 13.95 -40.09
N ASN A 77 -8.25 14.19 -40.63
CA ASN A 77 -7.11 13.31 -40.37
C ASN A 77 -6.69 13.34 -38.90
N ALA A 78 -6.70 14.50 -38.26
CA ALA A 78 -6.41 14.61 -36.83
C ALA A 78 -7.44 13.86 -35.98
N VAL A 79 -8.73 13.94 -36.30
CA VAL A 79 -9.79 13.16 -35.63
C VAL A 79 -9.60 11.65 -35.89
N ALA A 80 -9.36 11.24 -37.13
CA ALA A 80 -9.19 9.83 -37.50
C ALA A 80 -7.97 9.18 -36.83
N ALA A 81 -6.86 9.92 -36.69
CA ALA A 81 -5.64 9.46 -36.04
C ALA A 81 -5.70 9.50 -34.50
N THR A 82 -6.76 10.05 -33.91
CA THR A 82 -6.87 10.20 -32.45
C THR A 82 -7.49 8.97 -31.81
N ASP A 83 -6.69 8.24 -31.03
CA ASP A 83 -7.14 7.13 -30.19
C ASP A 83 -7.18 7.57 -28.71
N LEU A 84 -8.37 7.90 -28.22
CA LEU A 84 -8.60 8.40 -26.86
C LEU A 84 -8.36 7.29 -25.83
N ARG A 85 -7.55 7.55 -24.80
CA ARG A 85 -7.53 6.68 -23.60
C ARG A 85 -8.87 6.78 -22.88
N LEU A 86 -9.53 5.64 -22.71
CA LEU A 86 -10.89 5.59 -22.21
C LEU A 86 -10.99 6.08 -20.77
N GLY A 87 -10.00 5.81 -19.90
CA GLY A 87 -9.98 6.33 -18.53
C GLY A 87 -10.03 7.87 -18.49
N LEU A 88 -9.15 8.54 -19.25
CA LEU A 88 -9.11 10.00 -19.33
C LEU A 88 -10.41 10.59 -19.90
N PHE A 89 -10.99 9.92 -20.89
CA PHE A 89 -12.26 10.34 -21.48
C PHE A 89 -13.43 10.21 -20.52
N LEU A 90 -13.55 9.09 -19.80
CA LEU A 90 -14.62 8.90 -18.82
C LEU A 90 -14.50 9.86 -17.63
N ASP A 91 -13.28 10.21 -17.22
CA ASP A 91 -13.05 11.23 -16.20
C ASP A 91 -13.48 12.63 -16.68
N ALA A 92 -13.06 13.02 -17.88
CA ALA A 92 -13.49 14.29 -18.48
C ALA A 92 -15.01 14.33 -18.69
N LEU A 93 -15.63 13.21 -19.05
CA LEU A 93 -17.08 13.07 -19.22
C LEU A 93 -17.82 13.30 -17.89
N ARG A 94 -17.35 12.72 -16.79
CA ARG A 94 -17.92 12.93 -15.44
C ARG A 94 -17.88 14.39 -15.03
N VAL A 95 -16.75 15.07 -15.29
CA VAL A 95 -16.59 16.50 -15.00
C VAL A 95 -17.57 17.31 -15.82
N GLN A 96 -17.69 17.04 -17.12
CA GLN A 96 -18.66 17.72 -17.99
C GLN A 96 -20.11 17.44 -17.63
N ALA A 97 -20.43 16.23 -17.14
CA ALA A 97 -21.77 15.84 -16.69
C ALA A 97 -22.09 16.34 -15.27
N GLY A 98 -21.10 16.79 -14.48
CA GLY A 98 -21.30 17.21 -13.09
C GLY A 98 -21.65 16.07 -12.14
N VAL A 99 -21.22 14.85 -12.42
CA VAL A 99 -21.61 13.63 -11.68
C VAL A 99 -20.43 12.93 -11.01
N ALA A 100 -20.73 12.23 -9.91
CA ALA A 100 -19.72 11.58 -9.08
C ALA A 100 -19.28 10.19 -9.56
N THR A 101 -19.99 9.55 -10.49
CA THR A 101 -19.72 8.17 -10.97
C THR A 101 -19.65 8.10 -12.50
N VAL A 102 -18.89 7.14 -13.03
CA VAL A 102 -18.80 6.89 -14.49
C VAL A 102 -20.16 6.46 -15.05
N GLU A 103 -20.87 5.58 -14.34
CA GLU A 103 -22.22 5.14 -14.74
C GLU A 103 -23.22 6.29 -14.80
N GLY A 104 -23.15 7.22 -13.84
CA GLY A 104 -23.91 8.47 -13.88
C GLY A 104 -23.58 9.29 -15.13
N ALA A 105 -22.31 9.38 -15.52
CA ALA A 105 -21.89 10.14 -16.70
C ALA A 105 -22.37 9.50 -18.01
N LEU A 106 -22.39 8.16 -18.10
CA LEU A 106 -22.88 7.44 -19.26
C LEU A 106 -24.41 7.55 -19.41
N THR A 107 -25.16 7.64 -18.32
CA THR A 107 -26.63 7.69 -18.34
C THR A 107 -27.19 9.12 -18.40
N THR A 108 -26.40 10.11 -17.99
CA THR A 108 -26.79 11.53 -18.03
C THR A 108 -26.94 12.02 -19.47
N GLY A 109 -28.04 12.73 -19.76
CA GLY A 109 -28.23 13.39 -21.05
C GLY A 109 -27.27 14.57 -21.22
N MET A 110 -26.32 14.46 -22.15
CA MET A 110 -25.32 15.48 -22.45
C MET A 110 -25.50 16.08 -23.84
N SER A 111 -25.09 17.33 -24.03
CA SER A 111 -25.01 17.93 -25.36
C SER A 111 -23.84 17.34 -26.16
N VAL A 112 -23.94 17.32 -27.49
CA VAL A 112 -22.85 16.86 -28.37
C VAL A 112 -21.59 17.70 -28.14
N ALA A 113 -21.73 19.00 -27.91
CA ALA A 113 -20.62 19.88 -27.59
C ALA A 113 -19.93 19.49 -26.27
N GLY A 114 -20.68 19.06 -25.26
CA GLY A 114 -20.12 18.56 -23.99
C GLY A 114 -19.34 17.25 -24.16
N VAL A 115 -19.85 16.32 -24.96
CA VAL A 115 -19.14 15.06 -25.28
C VAL A 115 -17.85 15.33 -26.06
N LEU A 116 -17.90 16.23 -27.05
CA LEU A 116 -16.72 16.64 -27.83
C LEU A 116 -15.67 17.37 -26.96
N GLU A 117 -16.10 18.18 -26.00
CA GLU A 117 -15.16 18.80 -25.06
C GLU A 117 -14.50 17.76 -24.15
N ALA A 118 -15.26 16.79 -23.63
CA ALA A 118 -14.68 15.69 -22.85
C ALA A 118 -13.65 14.91 -23.67
N ALA A 119 -13.94 14.63 -24.94
CA ALA A 119 -12.99 13.98 -25.85
C ALA A 119 -11.74 14.85 -26.12
N ALA A 120 -11.91 16.17 -26.30
CA ALA A 120 -10.79 17.08 -26.52
C ALA A 120 -9.89 17.20 -25.28
N VAL A 121 -10.47 17.32 -24.09
CA VAL A 121 -9.72 17.33 -22.81
C VAL A 121 -8.94 16.03 -22.63
N ALA A 122 -9.55 14.89 -22.94
CA ALA A 122 -8.87 13.59 -22.87
C ALA A 122 -7.74 13.46 -23.89
N ALA A 123 -7.94 13.92 -25.14
CA ALA A 123 -6.89 13.94 -26.15
C ALA A 123 -5.71 14.84 -25.75
N GLU A 124 -5.99 16.01 -25.17
CA GLU A 124 -4.97 16.94 -24.68
C GLU A 124 -4.20 16.38 -23.48
N ALA A 125 -4.89 15.77 -22.52
CA ALA A 125 -4.27 15.05 -21.39
C ALA A 125 -3.44 13.84 -21.85
N ASP A 126 -3.72 13.31 -23.05
CA ASP A 126 -2.95 12.26 -23.71
C ASP A 126 -1.79 12.80 -24.58
N GLY A 127 -1.59 14.12 -24.63
CA GLY A 127 -0.56 14.77 -25.44
C GLY A 127 -0.91 14.94 -26.93
N ASN A 128 -2.11 14.52 -27.36
CA ASN A 128 -2.58 14.66 -28.74
C ASN A 128 -3.31 16.01 -28.93
N THR A 129 -2.51 17.08 -28.97
CA THR A 129 -3.01 18.46 -29.11
C THR A 129 -3.67 18.73 -30.46
N ALA A 130 -3.21 18.08 -31.54
CA ALA A 130 -3.83 18.20 -32.86
C ALA A 130 -5.25 17.61 -32.89
N GLY A 131 -5.43 16.42 -32.32
CA GLY A 131 -6.74 15.80 -32.12
C GLY A 131 -7.67 16.64 -31.25
N ALA A 132 -7.15 17.15 -30.13
CA ALA A 132 -7.90 18.06 -29.25
C ALA A 132 -8.36 19.34 -29.98
N GLY A 133 -7.48 19.94 -30.80
CA GLY A 133 -7.80 21.10 -31.63
C GLY A 133 -8.91 20.82 -32.64
N ALA A 134 -8.81 19.71 -33.38
CA ALA A 134 -9.84 19.33 -34.35
C ALA A 134 -11.19 18.99 -33.71
N LEU A 135 -11.20 18.34 -32.54
CA LEU A 135 -12.42 18.09 -31.76
C LEU A 135 -13.07 19.38 -31.26
N ARG A 136 -12.27 20.38 -30.85
CA ARG A 136 -12.78 21.72 -30.48
C ARG A 136 -13.26 22.53 -31.68
N ALA A 137 -12.64 22.37 -32.84
CA ALA A 137 -13.13 22.95 -34.09
C ALA A 137 -14.51 22.37 -34.44
N LEU A 138 -14.70 21.05 -34.32
CA LEU A 138 -16.01 20.41 -34.50
C LEU A 138 -17.01 20.91 -33.45
N LYS A 139 -16.61 20.98 -32.18
CA LYS A 139 -17.44 21.48 -31.07
C LYS A 139 -18.01 22.86 -31.39
N ALA A 140 -17.20 23.77 -31.93
CA ALA A 140 -17.63 25.13 -32.27
C ALA A 140 -18.75 25.14 -33.32
N GLN A 141 -18.75 24.20 -34.27
CA GLN A 141 -19.77 24.09 -35.31
C GLN A 141 -21.10 23.50 -34.80
N VAL A 142 -21.08 22.81 -33.66
CA VAL A 142 -22.24 22.10 -33.10
C VAL A 142 -22.76 22.73 -31.79
N ALA A 143 -22.19 23.85 -31.36
CA ALA A 143 -22.55 24.51 -30.10
C ALA A 143 -24.01 25.00 -30.06
N GLY A 144 -24.61 25.28 -31.22
CA GLY A 144 -26.00 25.72 -31.35
C GLY A 144 -27.04 24.60 -31.42
N LEU A 145 -26.64 23.32 -31.39
CA LEU A 145 -27.58 22.21 -31.49
C LEU A 145 -28.42 22.07 -30.22
N THR A 146 -29.73 21.89 -30.40
CA THR A 146 -30.67 21.56 -29.31
C THR A 146 -30.88 20.05 -29.25
N GLY A 147 -30.67 19.44 -28.09
CA GLY A 147 -30.83 18.00 -27.91
C GLY A 147 -29.74 17.41 -27.03
N THR A 148 -30.00 16.23 -26.49
CA THR A 148 -29.03 15.51 -25.65
C THR A 148 -28.90 14.05 -26.06
N VAL A 149 -27.77 13.45 -25.68
CA VAL A 149 -27.45 12.04 -25.83
C VAL A 149 -26.96 11.48 -24.51
N ALA A 150 -27.35 10.24 -24.19
CA ALA A 150 -26.72 9.49 -23.10
C ALA A 150 -25.66 8.60 -23.73
N LEU A 151 -24.38 8.82 -23.39
CA LEU A 151 -23.28 8.10 -24.04
C LEU A 151 -23.33 6.59 -23.76
N GLY A 152 -23.99 6.18 -22.68
CA GLY A 152 -24.28 4.79 -22.36
C GLY A 152 -25.13 4.08 -23.41
N ASP A 153 -25.82 4.79 -24.31
CA ASP A 153 -26.50 4.19 -25.47
C ASP A 153 -25.53 3.85 -26.61
N LEU A 154 -24.33 4.45 -26.62
CA LEU A 154 -23.26 4.18 -27.58
C LEU A 154 -22.15 3.31 -27.00
N LEU A 155 -21.77 3.49 -25.73
CA LEU A 155 -20.66 2.77 -25.09
C LEU A 155 -21.16 2.04 -23.84
N LYS A 156 -21.16 0.70 -23.91
CA LYS A 156 -21.50 -0.19 -22.80
C LYS A 156 -20.23 -0.69 -22.11
N LEU A 157 -20.16 -0.50 -20.80
CA LEU A 157 -19.10 -1.05 -19.95
C LEU A 157 -19.69 -2.21 -19.14
N ASN A 158 -19.40 -3.44 -19.55
CA ASN A 158 -19.89 -4.67 -18.93
C ASN A 158 -18.87 -5.25 -17.94
N PHE A 159 -18.09 -4.37 -17.31
CA PHE A 159 -17.10 -4.67 -16.26
C PHE A 159 -16.74 -3.32 -15.56
N PRO A 160 -16.20 -3.30 -14.34
CA PRO A 160 -15.79 -2.05 -13.68
C PRO A 160 -14.89 -1.19 -14.59
N SER A 161 -15.28 0.07 -14.77
CA SER A 161 -14.69 0.96 -15.79
C SER A 161 -13.19 1.17 -15.66
N GLY A 162 -12.64 1.08 -14.44
CA GLY A 162 -11.20 1.20 -14.20
C GLY A 162 -10.36 0.12 -14.90
N ALA A 163 -10.91 -1.06 -15.15
CA ALA A 163 -10.23 -2.13 -15.89
C ALA A 163 -9.97 -1.76 -17.36
N PHE A 164 -10.65 -0.73 -17.87
CA PHE A 164 -10.52 -0.23 -19.23
C PHE A 164 -9.79 1.12 -19.30
N ALA A 165 -9.11 1.55 -18.24
CA ALA A 165 -8.47 2.86 -18.19
C ALA A 165 -7.49 3.09 -19.37
N ASP A 166 -6.78 2.04 -19.77
CA ASP A 166 -5.80 2.06 -20.86
C ASP A 166 -6.38 1.62 -22.22
N ALA A 167 -7.65 1.22 -22.28
CA ALA A 167 -8.32 0.91 -23.53
C ALA A 167 -8.40 2.16 -24.42
N ARG A 168 -8.38 1.94 -25.74
CA ARG A 168 -8.42 3.02 -26.73
C ARG A 168 -9.80 3.12 -27.37
N LEU A 169 -10.30 4.34 -27.59
CA LEU A 169 -11.48 4.60 -28.39
C LEU A 169 -11.12 5.60 -29.48
N ASN A 170 -11.30 5.19 -30.75
CA ASN A 170 -11.02 6.08 -31.86
C ASN A 170 -12.00 7.25 -31.89
N ALA A 171 -11.48 8.47 -32.03
CA ALA A 171 -12.30 9.68 -32.00
C ALA A 171 -13.22 9.80 -33.22
N LEU A 172 -12.85 9.26 -34.39
CA LEU A 172 -13.76 9.21 -35.54
C LEU A 172 -14.94 8.26 -35.28
N ASN A 173 -14.71 7.11 -34.62
CA ASN A 173 -15.81 6.23 -34.19
C ASN A 173 -16.71 6.96 -33.17
N LEU A 174 -16.14 7.68 -32.21
CA LEU A 174 -16.93 8.47 -31.26
C LEU A 174 -17.76 9.57 -31.96
N VAL A 175 -17.19 10.30 -32.92
CA VAL A 175 -17.89 11.35 -33.68
C VAL A 175 -18.98 10.76 -34.57
N THR A 176 -18.66 9.73 -35.36
CA THR A 176 -19.62 9.10 -36.29
C THR A 176 -20.72 8.34 -35.54
N GLY A 177 -20.39 7.58 -34.50
CA GLY A 177 -21.35 6.90 -33.63
C GLY A 177 -22.21 7.88 -32.83
N GLY A 178 -21.60 8.95 -32.29
CA GLY A 178 -22.29 10.02 -31.58
C GLY A 178 -23.27 10.79 -32.46
N ALA A 179 -22.92 11.08 -33.71
CA ALA A 179 -23.81 11.69 -34.68
C ALA A 179 -25.01 10.78 -35.02
N GLN A 180 -24.77 9.47 -35.17
CA GLN A 180 -25.83 8.49 -35.39
C GLN A 180 -26.78 8.39 -34.19
N LEU A 181 -26.25 8.36 -32.96
CA LEU A 181 -27.03 8.40 -31.73
C LEU A 181 -27.86 9.68 -31.60
N PHE A 182 -27.25 10.84 -31.87
CA PHE A 182 -27.95 12.12 -31.84
C PHE A 182 -29.09 12.17 -32.86
N ASN A 183 -28.84 11.70 -34.09
CA ASN A 183 -29.83 11.65 -35.16
C ASN A 183 -31.05 10.79 -34.77
N GLN A 184 -30.80 9.62 -34.18
CA GLN A 184 -31.85 8.71 -33.73
C GLN A 184 -32.67 9.31 -32.59
N ARG A 185 -32.01 9.87 -31.58
CA ARG A 185 -32.66 10.35 -30.35
C ARG A 185 -33.41 11.67 -30.51
N ASN A 186 -32.91 12.57 -31.34
CA ASN A 186 -33.48 13.92 -31.52
C ASN A 186 -34.33 14.05 -32.78
N ALA A 187 -34.66 12.94 -33.45
CA ALA A 187 -35.57 12.93 -34.59
C ALA A 187 -35.16 13.88 -35.74
N VAL A 188 -33.86 14.09 -35.95
CA VAL A 188 -33.27 15.09 -36.88
C VAL A 188 -33.65 14.92 -38.36
N THR A 189 -34.48 13.93 -38.70
CA THR A 189 -34.96 13.65 -40.06
C THR A 189 -36.41 13.14 -40.09
N THR A 190 -37.24 13.42 -39.08
CA THR A 190 -38.66 13.01 -39.11
C THR A 190 -39.50 13.94 -39.99
N GLY A 191 -40.15 13.38 -41.01
CA GLY A 191 -41.15 14.09 -41.82
C GLY A 191 -40.58 14.96 -42.94
N SER A 192 -40.13 14.32 -44.03
CA SER A 192 -39.81 14.90 -45.35
C SER A 192 -38.48 15.64 -45.56
N SER A 193 -37.51 15.58 -44.63
CA SER A 193 -36.16 16.12 -44.86
C SER A 193 -35.04 15.14 -44.46
N PRO A 194 -34.83 14.05 -45.21
CA PRO A 194 -33.68 13.14 -45.02
C PRO A 194 -32.32 13.84 -45.23
N VAL A 195 -31.24 13.25 -44.67
CA VAL A 195 -29.87 13.71 -44.94
C VAL A 195 -29.57 13.52 -46.42
N THR A 196 -29.47 14.63 -47.16
CA THR A 196 -29.32 14.61 -48.62
C THR A 196 -27.86 14.79 -49.00
N LEU A 197 -27.29 13.77 -49.66
CA LEU A 197 -25.93 13.80 -50.21
C LEU A 197 -26.02 13.81 -51.73
N ASN A 198 -25.38 14.80 -52.34
CA ASN A 198 -25.31 14.96 -53.79
C ASN A 198 -23.95 14.52 -54.32
N GLY A 199 -23.91 13.99 -55.54
CA GLY A 199 -22.65 13.81 -56.29
C GLY A 199 -21.91 12.49 -56.06
N VAL A 200 -22.57 11.46 -55.54
CA VAL A 200 -22.02 10.08 -55.59
C VAL A 200 -21.92 9.70 -57.06
N SER A 201 -20.68 9.62 -57.56
CA SER A 201 -20.37 9.38 -58.97
C SER A 201 -20.09 7.90 -59.18
N VAL A 202 -20.77 7.30 -60.16
CA VAL A 202 -20.59 5.87 -60.50
C VAL A 202 -20.03 5.78 -61.91
N ASN A 203 -19.00 4.96 -62.09
CA ASN A 203 -18.44 4.72 -63.41
C ASN A 203 -19.06 3.48 -64.05
N LEU A 204 -19.83 3.65 -65.13
CA LEU A 204 -20.44 2.56 -65.89
C LEU A 204 -19.65 2.19 -67.17
N SER A 205 -18.56 2.91 -67.50
CA SER A 205 -17.87 2.79 -68.78
C SER A 205 -17.21 1.42 -69.02
N GLY A 206 -16.97 0.66 -67.94
CA GLY A 206 -16.36 -0.68 -67.99
C GLY A 206 -17.34 -1.85 -68.10
N LEU A 207 -18.66 -1.60 -68.15
CA LEU A 207 -19.69 -2.65 -68.03
C LEU A 207 -20.06 -3.34 -69.35
N GLY A 208 -19.48 -2.95 -70.49
CA GLY A 208 -19.69 -3.61 -71.78
C GLY A 208 -21.12 -3.49 -72.35
N LEU A 209 -21.93 -2.55 -71.85
CA LEU A 209 -23.34 -2.37 -72.25
C LEU A 209 -23.54 -1.78 -73.67
N GLY A 210 -22.48 -1.58 -74.45
CA GLY A 210 -22.55 -1.11 -75.85
C GLY A 210 -22.99 0.35 -76.04
N VAL A 211 -22.80 1.20 -75.03
CA VAL A 211 -23.37 2.55 -74.94
C VAL A 211 -22.33 3.62 -74.63
N GLY A 212 -22.50 4.81 -75.23
CA GLY A 212 -21.67 5.99 -74.94
C GLY A 212 -21.69 6.36 -73.45
N ALA A 213 -20.59 6.94 -72.97
CA ALA A 213 -20.29 7.17 -71.56
C ALA A 213 -21.35 8.02 -70.81
N ALA A 214 -22.44 7.39 -70.37
CA ALA A 214 -23.34 7.96 -69.39
C ALA A 214 -22.71 7.79 -68.01
N THR A 215 -22.27 8.89 -67.38
CA THR A 215 -21.88 8.92 -65.97
C THR A 215 -23.13 9.17 -65.13
N PRO A 216 -23.73 8.12 -64.54
CA PRO A 216 -24.89 8.33 -63.69
C PRO A 216 -24.52 9.18 -62.47
N THR A 217 -25.50 9.92 -61.98
CA THR A 217 -25.39 10.65 -60.71
C THR A 217 -26.34 10.04 -59.70
N VAL A 218 -25.88 9.89 -58.47
CA VAL A 218 -26.68 9.34 -57.38
C VAL A 218 -26.87 10.42 -56.31
N GLN A 219 -28.12 10.70 -56.00
CA GLN A 219 -28.52 11.47 -54.83
C GLN A 219 -28.99 10.49 -53.75
N LEU A 220 -28.43 10.63 -52.55
CA LEU A 220 -28.57 9.65 -51.49
C LEU A 220 -29.21 10.30 -50.26
N PHE A 221 -30.16 9.60 -49.65
CA PHE A 221 -30.96 10.04 -48.52
C PHE A 221 -30.83 9.03 -47.39
N VAL A 222 -30.33 9.44 -46.22
CA VAL A 222 -30.05 8.51 -45.10
C VAL A 222 -30.84 8.88 -43.85
N GLN A 223 -31.36 7.87 -43.18
CA GLN A 223 -31.91 7.94 -41.83
C GLN A 223 -31.33 6.82 -40.96
N VAL A 224 -30.81 7.19 -39.79
CA VAL A 224 -30.46 6.23 -38.75
C VAL A 224 -31.73 5.78 -38.06
N VAL A 225 -31.93 4.46 -37.98
CA VAL A 225 -33.04 3.80 -37.28
C VAL A 225 -32.61 3.42 -35.86
N GLU A 226 -31.39 2.90 -35.74
CA GLU A 226 -30.77 2.51 -34.47
C GLU A 226 -29.29 2.88 -34.50
N PRO A 227 -28.72 3.46 -33.43
CA PRO A 227 -27.30 3.77 -33.36
C PRO A 227 -26.43 2.51 -33.20
N PRO A 228 -25.11 2.60 -33.44
CA PRO A 228 -24.22 1.51 -33.09
C PRO A 228 -24.03 1.42 -31.57
N VAL A 229 -23.64 0.24 -31.09
CA VAL A 229 -23.23 -0.01 -29.69
C VAL A 229 -21.82 -0.56 -29.67
N TYR A 230 -20.95 0.11 -28.91
CA TYR A 230 -19.59 -0.28 -28.58
C TYR A 230 -19.59 -0.93 -27.22
N VAL A 231 -18.72 -1.91 -27.02
CA VAL A 231 -18.68 -2.66 -25.77
C VAL A 231 -17.27 -2.83 -25.26
N CYS A 232 -17.08 -2.61 -23.97
CA CYS A 232 -15.92 -3.04 -23.22
C CYS A 232 -16.42 -4.00 -22.15
N GLY A 233 -15.98 -5.26 -22.18
CA GLY A 233 -16.54 -6.28 -21.31
C GLY A 233 -15.83 -7.61 -21.40
N GLU A 234 -16.32 -8.55 -20.60
CA GLU A 234 -15.90 -9.95 -20.62
C GLU A 234 -16.59 -10.75 -21.74
N GLN A 235 -16.22 -12.02 -21.86
CA GLN A 235 -16.85 -12.98 -22.77
C GLN A 235 -18.39 -12.97 -22.65
N GLY A 236 -19.09 -13.03 -23.79
CA GLY A 236 -20.54 -12.96 -23.87
C GLY A 236 -21.10 -11.55 -24.04
N SER A 237 -20.29 -10.50 -23.88
CA SER A 237 -20.70 -9.14 -24.17
C SER A 237 -21.08 -8.95 -25.64
N THR A 238 -22.16 -8.22 -25.91
CA THR A 238 -22.71 -8.02 -27.26
C THR A 238 -22.55 -6.59 -27.75
N PHE A 239 -22.36 -6.42 -29.04
CA PHE A 239 -22.23 -5.13 -29.72
C PHE A 239 -22.93 -5.17 -31.08
N HIS A 240 -23.19 -4.02 -31.70
CA HIS A 240 -23.78 -3.97 -33.03
C HIS A 240 -23.46 -2.70 -33.80
N THR A 241 -23.54 -2.77 -35.13
CA THR A 241 -23.52 -1.58 -36.00
C THR A 241 -24.83 -0.81 -35.88
N ALA A 242 -24.89 0.34 -36.54
CA ALA A 242 -26.16 1.02 -36.74
C ALA A 242 -27.07 0.27 -37.71
N ALA A 243 -28.37 0.53 -37.61
CA ALA A 243 -29.37 0.19 -38.62
C ALA A 243 -29.78 1.46 -39.36
N VAL A 244 -29.87 1.40 -40.69
CA VAL A 244 -30.18 2.58 -41.53
C VAL A 244 -31.21 2.27 -42.60
N ARG A 245 -31.95 3.32 -42.97
CA ARG A 245 -32.78 3.37 -44.16
C ARG A 245 -32.18 4.36 -45.14
N VAL A 246 -32.05 3.93 -46.39
CA VAL A 246 -31.41 4.70 -47.46
C VAL A 246 -32.34 4.72 -48.66
N LYS A 247 -32.53 5.90 -49.25
CA LYS A 247 -33.15 6.06 -50.57
C LYS A 247 -32.10 6.59 -51.54
N LEU A 248 -32.04 6.01 -52.72
CA LEU A 248 -31.14 6.43 -53.80
C LEU A 248 -31.98 6.88 -54.99
N ASN A 249 -31.82 8.14 -55.39
CA ASN A 249 -32.31 8.65 -56.65
C ASN A 249 -31.15 8.61 -57.65
N VAL A 250 -31.22 7.68 -58.60
CA VAL A 250 -30.18 7.45 -59.60
C VAL A 250 -30.64 8.05 -60.91
N ASN A 251 -29.89 9.01 -61.45
CA ASN A 251 -30.09 9.49 -62.81
C ASN A 251 -29.07 8.82 -63.72
N LEU A 252 -29.54 8.00 -64.65
CA LEU A 252 -28.75 7.23 -65.62
C LEU A 252 -28.40 8.03 -66.89
N ASN A 253 -28.79 9.29 -66.98
CA ASN A 253 -28.53 10.18 -68.11
C ASN A 253 -28.95 9.60 -69.48
N GLY A 254 -30.07 8.86 -69.53
CA GLY A 254 -30.63 8.34 -70.78
C GLY A 254 -29.91 7.11 -71.34
N LEU A 255 -29.40 6.23 -70.46
CA LEU A 255 -28.75 4.96 -70.81
C LEU A 255 -29.60 4.15 -71.81
N THR A 256 -29.18 4.08 -73.07
CA THR A 256 -30.00 3.53 -74.17
C THR A 256 -29.51 2.15 -74.61
N VAL A 257 -30.28 1.10 -74.41
CA VAL A 257 -29.90 -0.28 -74.75
C VAL A 257 -30.80 -0.83 -75.86
N ASN A 258 -30.23 -1.55 -76.83
CA ASN A 258 -31.01 -2.24 -77.87
C ASN A 258 -31.86 -3.35 -77.23
N VAL A 259 -33.12 -3.47 -77.63
CA VAL A 259 -34.00 -4.52 -77.15
C VAL A 259 -33.53 -5.87 -77.69
N LEU A 260 -33.21 -6.80 -76.79
CA LEU A 260 -32.75 -8.14 -77.14
C LEU A 260 -33.81 -8.87 -77.96
N GLY A 261 -33.42 -9.35 -79.14
CA GLY A 261 -34.32 -10.04 -80.08
C GLY A 261 -35.10 -9.11 -81.02
N LEU A 262 -34.93 -7.78 -80.94
CA LEU A 262 -35.58 -6.81 -81.82
C LEU A 262 -34.57 -5.77 -82.34
N SER A 263 -34.33 -5.75 -83.66
CA SER A 263 -33.34 -4.86 -84.29
C SER A 263 -33.77 -3.39 -84.39
N ASN A 264 -35.08 -3.10 -84.29
CA ASN A 264 -35.64 -1.75 -84.43
C ASN A 264 -36.29 -1.23 -83.14
N ALA A 265 -35.82 -1.68 -81.98
CA ALA A 265 -36.34 -1.25 -80.69
C ALA A 265 -35.21 -0.93 -79.70
N THR A 266 -35.35 0.17 -78.97
CA THR A 266 -34.40 0.64 -77.96
C THR A 266 -35.13 0.99 -76.66
N VAL A 267 -34.49 0.73 -75.52
CA VAL A 267 -34.94 1.16 -74.20
C VAL A 267 -33.99 2.24 -73.69
N ALA A 268 -34.51 3.43 -73.43
CA ALA A 268 -33.79 4.50 -72.77
C ALA A 268 -34.15 4.54 -71.29
N LEU A 269 -33.23 4.11 -70.43
CA LEU A 269 -33.37 4.18 -68.97
C LEU A 269 -32.98 5.57 -68.48
N THR A 270 -33.80 6.16 -67.62
CA THR A 270 -33.65 7.56 -67.19
C THR A 270 -33.39 7.65 -65.69
N ASN A 271 -34.41 7.47 -64.85
CA ASN A 271 -34.29 7.59 -63.40
C ASN A 271 -34.63 6.26 -62.73
N LEU A 272 -33.87 5.89 -61.70
CA LEU A 272 -34.21 4.78 -60.81
C LEU A 272 -34.37 5.33 -59.39
N THR A 273 -35.39 4.85 -58.68
CA THR A 273 -35.53 5.08 -57.25
C THR A 273 -35.33 3.74 -56.55
N LEU A 274 -34.29 3.67 -55.71
CA LEU A 274 -33.96 2.49 -54.93
C LEU A 274 -34.18 2.78 -53.46
N TYR A 275 -34.65 1.78 -52.73
CA TYR A 275 -34.80 1.79 -51.28
C TYR A 275 -33.96 0.67 -50.70
N LEU A 276 -33.18 0.99 -49.69
CA LEU A 276 -32.31 0.04 -49.00
C LEU A 276 -32.58 0.15 -47.51
N GLU A 277 -32.94 -0.97 -46.89
CA GLU A 277 -33.02 -1.10 -45.44
C GLU A 277 -31.89 -2.04 -45.01
N VAL A 278 -30.94 -1.52 -44.25
CA VAL A 278 -29.82 -2.30 -43.70
C VAL A 278 -30.04 -2.41 -42.20
N ALA A 279 -30.35 -3.62 -41.73
CA ALA A 279 -30.45 -3.92 -40.32
C ALA A 279 -29.07 -3.87 -39.66
N ARG A 280 -29.04 -3.77 -38.32
CA ARG A 280 -27.79 -3.83 -37.56
C ARG A 280 -27.09 -5.18 -37.76
N ALA A 281 -25.79 -5.17 -37.97
CA ALA A 281 -24.97 -6.37 -37.78
C ALA A 281 -24.74 -6.57 -36.29
N THR A 282 -24.90 -7.80 -35.81
CA THR A 282 -24.77 -8.12 -34.38
C THR A 282 -23.52 -8.96 -34.16
N GLY A 283 -22.79 -8.68 -33.09
CA GLY A 283 -21.59 -9.41 -32.71
C GLY A 283 -21.53 -9.69 -31.21
N THR A 284 -20.83 -10.76 -30.85
CA THR A 284 -20.59 -11.18 -29.47
C THR A 284 -19.10 -11.48 -29.26
N LEU A 285 -18.56 -11.12 -28.10
CA LEU A 285 -17.23 -11.57 -27.68
C LEU A 285 -17.30 -13.06 -27.34
N ASP A 286 -16.80 -13.94 -28.23
CA ASP A 286 -16.97 -15.39 -28.08
C ASP A 286 -15.87 -16.03 -27.24
N LEU A 287 -14.60 -15.73 -27.52
CA LEU A 287 -13.47 -16.17 -26.70
C LEU A 287 -12.51 -15.00 -26.50
N VAL A 288 -12.28 -14.63 -25.24
CA VAL A 288 -11.32 -13.57 -24.87
C VAL A 288 -10.14 -14.24 -24.17
N ASN A 289 -8.95 -14.18 -24.77
CA ASN A 289 -7.74 -14.75 -24.19
C ASN A 289 -6.76 -13.64 -23.84
N ALA A 290 -6.67 -13.30 -22.55
CA ALA A 290 -5.75 -12.27 -22.07
C ALA A 290 -4.27 -12.68 -22.20
N VAL A 291 -3.94 -13.97 -22.15
CA VAL A 291 -2.55 -14.48 -22.20
C VAL A 291 -1.95 -14.33 -23.59
N SER A 292 -2.68 -14.74 -24.63
CA SER A 292 -2.26 -14.54 -26.02
C SER A 292 -2.72 -13.20 -26.60
N GLN A 293 -3.44 -12.40 -25.80
CA GLN A 293 -4.15 -11.19 -26.23
C GLN A 293 -5.02 -11.42 -27.47
N ALA A 294 -5.54 -12.63 -27.68
CA ALA A 294 -6.37 -12.97 -28.83
C ALA A 294 -7.86 -12.83 -28.51
N LEU A 295 -8.64 -12.39 -29.49
CA LEU A 295 -10.10 -12.28 -29.38
C LEU A 295 -10.77 -13.00 -30.55
N THR A 296 -11.74 -13.86 -30.26
CA THR A 296 -12.66 -14.40 -31.28
C THR A 296 -14.01 -13.72 -31.15
N LEU A 297 -14.49 -13.19 -32.26
CA LEU A 297 -15.80 -12.58 -32.42
C LEU A 297 -16.70 -13.54 -33.20
N LYS A 298 -17.94 -13.69 -32.75
CA LYS A 298 -19.02 -14.27 -33.56
C LYS A 298 -19.93 -13.14 -33.97
N ALA A 299 -20.15 -12.97 -35.27
CA ALA A 299 -21.01 -11.90 -35.76
C ALA A 299 -21.79 -12.31 -37.00
N THR A 300 -22.98 -11.74 -37.12
CA THR A 300 -23.87 -11.91 -38.27
C THR A 300 -24.07 -10.55 -38.93
N PRO A 301 -23.69 -10.37 -40.21
CA PRO A 301 -24.01 -9.17 -40.96
C PRO A 301 -25.52 -8.91 -40.96
N GLY A 302 -25.91 -7.64 -40.94
CA GLY A 302 -27.32 -7.26 -40.88
C GLY A 302 -28.08 -7.69 -42.14
N LEU A 303 -29.35 -8.08 -41.96
CA LEU A 303 -30.28 -8.29 -43.07
C LEU A 303 -30.28 -7.04 -43.96
N ALA A 304 -30.13 -7.23 -45.27
CA ALA A 304 -30.26 -6.15 -46.24
C ALA A 304 -31.46 -6.41 -47.12
N ARG A 305 -32.33 -5.42 -47.24
CA ARG A 305 -33.49 -5.48 -48.14
C ARG A 305 -33.32 -4.39 -49.21
N LEU A 306 -33.59 -4.71 -50.46
CA LEU A 306 -33.44 -3.79 -51.60
C LEU A 306 -34.76 -3.73 -52.37
N GLY A 307 -35.29 -2.53 -52.57
CA GLY A 307 -36.49 -2.26 -53.35
C GLY A 307 -36.21 -1.37 -54.56
N LEU A 308 -36.84 -1.67 -55.68
CA LEU A 308 -36.92 -0.80 -56.87
C LEU A 308 -38.39 -0.40 -57.06
N GLY A 309 -38.66 0.89 -57.27
CA GLY A 309 -40.01 1.40 -57.52
C GLY A 309 -40.27 2.68 -56.74
N GLN A 310 -41.50 2.89 -56.27
CA GLN A 310 -41.90 4.07 -55.52
C GLN A 310 -42.48 3.71 -54.15
N ILE A 311 -41.94 4.34 -53.10
CA ILE A 311 -42.49 4.37 -51.74
C ILE A 311 -42.56 5.84 -51.29
N SER A 312 -43.67 6.24 -50.67
CA SER A 312 -43.77 7.59 -50.11
C SER A 312 -42.70 7.82 -49.04
N ASP A 313 -42.00 8.96 -49.10
CA ASP A 313 -40.95 9.30 -48.12
C ASP A 313 -41.51 9.39 -46.69
N ALA A 314 -42.78 9.83 -46.56
CA ALA A 314 -43.49 9.86 -45.28
C ALA A 314 -43.81 8.46 -44.73
N VAL A 315 -43.75 7.42 -45.56
CA VAL A 315 -43.90 6.01 -45.14
C VAL A 315 -42.53 5.38 -44.89
N PHE A 316 -41.58 5.56 -45.81
CA PHE A 316 -40.26 4.93 -45.74
C PHE A 316 -39.44 5.44 -44.55
N PHE A 317 -39.42 6.76 -44.33
CA PHE A 317 -38.66 7.40 -43.25
C PHE A 317 -39.46 7.57 -41.94
N ASP A 318 -40.60 6.89 -41.81
CA ASP A 318 -41.36 6.84 -40.57
C ASP A 318 -40.72 5.83 -39.59
N ARG A 319 -40.07 6.35 -38.55
CA ARG A 319 -39.45 5.52 -37.49
C ARG A 319 -40.47 4.77 -36.65
N GLY A 320 -41.73 5.22 -36.60
CA GLY A 320 -42.81 4.53 -35.89
C GLY A 320 -43.27 3.26 -36.61
N ARG A 321 -42.87 3.06 -37.87
CA ARG A 321 -43.22 1.87 -38.66
C ARG A 321 -42.17 0.78 -38.54
N THR A 322 -42.64 -0.41 -38.16
CA THR A 322 -41.84 -1.64 -37.97
C THR A 322 -41.39 -2.30 -39.27
N ALA A 323 -42.07 -2.06 -40.40
CA ALA A 323 -41.68 -2.60 -41.70
C ALA A 323 -42.20 -1.72 -42.86
N PRO A 324 -41.62 -0.54 -43.10
CA PRO A 324 -42.12 0.35 -44.16
C PRO A 324 -41.72 -0.11 -45.56
N MET A 325 -40.76 -1.04 -45.68
CA MET A 325 -40.32 -1.57 -46.96
C MET A 325 -41.07 -2.86 -47.31
N THR A 326 -42.22 -2.69 -47.97
CA THR A 326 -42.97 -3.72 -48.68
C THR A 326 -42.67 -3.65 -50.18
N LEU A 327 -43.29 -4.52 -50.99
CA LEU A 327 -43.17 -4.43 -52.45
C LEU A 327 -43.53 -3.00 -52.91
N PRO A 328 -42.60 -2.26 -53.55
CA PRO A 328 -42.84 -0.89 -53.96
C PRO A 328 -43.95 -0.78 -55.02
N ALA A 329 -44.56 0.40 -55.13
CA ALA A 329 -45.40 0.71 -56.28
C ALA A 329 -44.55 0.82 -57.55
N TYR A 330 -45.16 0.64 -58.72
CA TYR A 330 -44.47 0.86 -60.00
C TYR A 330 -43.95 2.29 -60.10
N ALA A 331 -42.71 2.43 -60.58
CA ALA A 331 -42.12 3.70 -60.94
C ALA A 331 -41.64 3.67 -62.39
N LYS A 332 -41.77 4.80 -63.09
CA LYS A 332 -41.19 4.99 -64.42
C LYS A 332 -39.67 4.95 -64.34
N ILE A 333 -39.07 3.98 -65.03
CA ILE A 333 -37.61 3.79 -65.10
C ILE A 333 -37.01 4.21 -66.45
N GLY A 334 -37.85 4.38 -67.47
CA GLY A 334 -37.41 4.70 -68.81
C GLY A 334 -38.55 4.74 -69.82
N ALA A 335 -38.20 4.70 -71.09
CA ALA A 335 -39.13 4.54 -72.19
C ALA A 335 -38.55 3.59 -73.24
N VAL A 336 -39.41 2.79 -73.87
CA VAL A 336 -39.08 1.98 -75.03
C VAL A 336 -39.59 2.68 -76.29
N THR A 337 -38.73 2.78 -77.30
CA THR A 337 -39.06 3.22 -78.65
C THR A 337 -38.92 2.02 -79.56
N ALA A 338 -39.99 1.59 -80.22
CA ALA A 338 -39.96 0.44 -81.13
C ALA A 338 -40.64 0.77 -82.44
N ASN A 339 -39.99 0.49 -83.57
CA ASN A 339 -40.62 0.55 -84.89
C ASN A 339 -41.13 -0.84 -85.27
N LEU A 340 -42.46 -1.00 -85.27
CA LEU A 340 -43.14 -2.27 -85.51
C LEU A 340 -43.59 -2.43 -86.98
N GLY A 341 -42.97 -1.69 -87.90
CA GLY A 341 -43.24 -1.80 -89.35
C GLY A 341 -44.46 -1.02 -89.83
N LEU A 342 -44.83 -1.24 -91.10
CA LEU A 342 -45.75 -0.40 -91.89
C LEU A 342 -47.21 -0.32 -91.36
N VAL A 343 -47.63 -1.23 -90.48
CA VAL A 343 -49.03 -1.31 -89.98
C VAL A 343 -49.21 -0.63 -88.62
N LEU A 344 -48.19 -0.66 -87.76
CA LEU A 344 -48.27 -0.15 -86.37
C LEU A 344 -47.38 1.07 -86.10
N GLY A 345 -46.43 1.39 -87.00
CA GLY A 345 -45.56 2.56 -86.89
C GLY A 345 -44.56 2.50 -85.72
N THR A 346 -44.05 3.68 -85.35
CA THR A 346 -43.18 3.85 -84.17
C THR A 346 -44.05 3.99 -82.92
N VAL A 347 -43.79 3.16 -81.91
CA VAL A 347 -44.48 3.18 -80.63
C VAL A 347 -43.50 3.64 -79.55
N ASN A 348 -43.94 4.60 -78.73
CA ASN A 348 -43.22 5.07 -77.55
C ASN A 348 -44.05 4.72 -76.31
N LEU A 349 -43.51 3.86 -75.44
CA LEU A 349 -44.15 3.45 -74.20
C LEU A 349 -43.23 3.72 -73.03
N ASP A 350 -43.78 4.19 -71.93
CA ASP A 350 -43.07 4.28 -70.67
C ASP A 350 -42.85 2.88 -70.10
N VAL A 351 -41.61 2.63 -69.67
CA VAL A 351 -41.24 1.40 -68.98
C VAL A 351 -41.31 1.69 -67.49
N GLU A 352 -42.23 1.03 -66.80
CA GLU A 352 -42.34 1.09 -65.35
C GLU A 352 -41.92 -0.23 -64.74
N ALA A 353 -41.24 -0.17 -63.59
CA ALA A 353 -40.76 -1.36 -62.89
C ALA A 353 -41.00 -1.28 -61.38
N ARG A 354 -41.10 -2.45 -60.77
CA ARG A 354 -41.00 -2.65 -59.33
C ARG A 354 -40.28 -3.96 -59.03
N SER A 355 -39.61 -4.02 -57.88
CA SER A 355 -39.02 -5.26 -57.37
C SER A 355 -38.72 -5.13 -55.88
N LEU A 356 -38.59 -6.27 -55.20
CA LEU A 356 -38.11 -6.38 -53.83
C LEU A 356 -37.21 -7.61 -53.71
N ALA A 357 -36.11 -7.46 -53.00
CA ALA A 357 -35.16 -8.52 -52.70
C ALA A 357 -34.75 -8.46 -51.22
N ASP A 358 -34.60 -9.64 -50.63
CA ASP A 358 -34.17 -9.83 -49.25
C ASP A 358 -32.85 -10.61 -49.24
N GLY A 359 -31.87 -10.10 -48.51
CA GLY A 359 -30.56 -10.70 -48.29
C GLY A 359 -30.40 -11.12 -46.84
N THR A 360 -30.20 -12.42 -46.62
CA THR A 360 -29.83 -13.00 -45.32
C THR A 360 -28.40 -13.49 -45.37
N TYR A 361 -27.64 -13.26 -44.30
CA TYR A 361 -26.22 -13.60 -44.23
C TYR A 361 -25.96 -14.53 -43.04
N PRO A 362 -25.06 -15.52 -43.19
CA PRO A 362 -24.79 -16.48 -42.13
C PRO A 362 -24.04 -15.85 -40.94
N LEU A 363 -24.07 -16.55 -39.80
CA LEU A 363 -23.16 -16.28 -38.69
C LEU A 363 -21.74 -16.68 -39.09
N GLU A 364 -20.79 -15.77 -38.87
CA GLU A 364 -19.37 -15.99 -39.11
C GLU A 364 -18.59 -15.82 -37.81
N SER A 365 -17.46 -16.51 -37.73
CA SER A 365 -16.52 -16.42 -36.61
C SER A 365 -15.20 -15.89 -37.14
N VAL A 366 -14.68 -14.84 -36.49
CA VAL A 366 -13.43 -14.19 -36.88
C VAL A 366 -12.54 -13.95 -35.68
N SER A 367 -11.24 -14.16 -35.82
CA SER A 367 -10.27 -13.96 -34.73
C SER A 367 -9.37 -12.77 -35.03
N ALA A 368 -9.09 -11.99 -34.00
CA ALA A 368 -8.15 -10.89 -33.98
C ALA A 368 -6.97 -11.22 -33.06
N ALA A 369 -5.80 -10.74 -33.43
CA ALA A 369 -4.56 -10.92 -32.68
C ALA A 369 -3.81 -9.58 -32.65
N PRO A 370 -2.99 -9.32 -31.62
CA PRO A 370 -2.25 -8.06 -31.54
C PRO A 370 -1.37 -7.82 -32.77
N PRO A 371 -1.06 -6.55 -33.12
CA PRO A 371 -1.29 -5.35 -32.33
C PRO A 371 -2.69 -4.75 -32.47
N TYR A 372 -3.19 -4.16 -31.37
CA TYR A 372 -4.44 -3.40 -31.35
C TYR A 372 -4.17 -1.88 -31.37
N PRO A 373 -5.08 -1.06 -31.96
CA PRO A 373 -6.38 -1.45 -32.50
C PRO A 373 -6.29 -2.15 -33.86
N GLN A 374 -7.16 -3.14 -34.11
CA GLN A 374 -7.24 -3.90 -35.36
C GLN A 374 -8.68 -3.93 -35.90
N ALA A 375 -8.86 -3.57 -37.18
CA ALA A 375 -10.15 -3.72 -37.86
C ALA A 375 -10.32 -5.14 -38.41
N VAL A 376 -11.52 -5.68 -38.28
CA VAL A 376 -11.89 -7.03 -38.67
C VAL A 376 -13.19 -6.98 -39.45
N THR A 377 -13.18 -7.59 -40.63
CA THR A 377 -14.35 -7.65 -41.53
C THR A 377 -15.03 -9.00 -41.41
N VAL A 378 -16.35 -8.98 -41.34
CA VAL A 378 -17.23 -10.15 -41.32
C VAL A 378 -18.14 -10.07 -42.54
N GLY A 379 -18.25 -11.15 -43.32
CA GLY A 379 -18.95 -11.14 -44.60
C GLY A 379 -18.19 -10.40 -45.71
N SER A 380 -18.90 -10.08 -46.80
CA SER A 380 -18.30 -9.44 -47.98
C SER A 380 -19.34 -8.71 -48.81
N SER A 381 -19.21 -7.39 -48.91
CA SER A 381 -20.08 -6.56 -49.75
C SER A 381 -19.92 -6.88 -51.23
N SER A 382 -18.72 -7.29 -51.65
CA SER A 382 -18.44 -7.63 -53.05
C SER A 382 -19.12 -8.93 -53.50
N ALA A 383 -19.47 -9.83 -52.57
CA ALA A 383 -20.26 -11.02 -52.84
C ALA A 383 -21.77 -10.82 -52.57
N ALA A 384 -22.11 -10.08 -51.52
CA ALA A 384 -23.47 -9.86 -51.08
C ALA A 384 -24.28 -8.96 -52.03
N ILE A 385 -23.68 -7.87 -52.54
CA ILE A 385 -24.37 -6.93 -53.42
C ILE A 385 -24.78 -7.60 -54.75
N PRO A 386 -23.90 -8.32 -55.48
CA PRO A 386 -24.31 -9.03 -56.71
C PRO A 386 -25.41 -10.05 -56.47
N THR A 387 -25.40 -10.75 -55.33
CA THR A 387 -26.44 -11.71 -54.97
C THR A 387 -27.79 -11.02 -54.73
N LEU A 388 -27.80 -9.95 -53.92
CA LEU A 388 -29.00 -9.17 -53.61
C LEU A 388 -29.60 -8.52 -54.86
N VAL A 389 -28.76 -7.95 -55.73
CA VAL A 389 -29.17 -7.39 -57.03
C VAL A 389 -29.67 -8.50 -57.97
N GLY A 390 -29.02 -9.66 -57.98
CA GLY A 390 -29.47 -10.82 -58.75
C GLY A 390 -30.90 -11.22 -58.39
N THR A 391 -31.18 -11.38 -57.09
CA THR A 391 -32.54 -11.66 -56.59
C THR A 391 -33.52 -10.55 -56.98
N LEU A 392 -33.12 -9.28 -56.91
CA LEU A 392 -33.95 -8.15 -57.32
C LEU A 392 -34.31 -8.23 -58.81
N VAL A 393 -33.35 -8.56 -59.67
CA VAL A 393 -33.57 -8.68 -61.12
C VAL A 393 -34.41 -9.91 -61.45
N THR A 394 -34.25 -11.02 -60.72
CA THR A 394 -35.12 -12.20 -60.84
C THR A 394 -36.57 -11.87 -60.48
N ASN A 395 -36.78 -11.08 -59.42
CA ASN A 395 -38.11 -10.65 -58.96
C ASN A 395 -38.67 -9.45 -59.74
N LEU A 396 -37.95 -8.97 -60.76
CA LEU A 396 -38.31 -7.76 -61.49
C LEU A 396 -39.65 -7.91 -62.20
N ASP A 397 -40.56 -6.99 -61.90
CA ASP A 397 -41.88 -6.88 -62.51
C ASP A 397 -41.92 -5.59 -63.34
N VAL A 398 -42.10 -5.73 -64.66
CA VAL A 398 -42.04 -4.64 -65.64
C VAL A 398 -43.40 -4.53 -66.32
N ARG A 399 -43.88 -3.30 -66.52
CA ARG A 399 -45.06 -3.00 -67.33
C ARG A 399 -44.80 -1.84 -68.28
N LEU A 400 -45.61 -1.77 -69.34
CA LEU A 400 -45.57 -0.69 -70.33
C LEU A 400 -46.80 0.20 -70.16
N THR A 401 -46.60 1.52 -70.17
CA THR A 401 -47.68 2.50 -70.02
C THR A 401 -47.62 3.61 -71.09
N PRO A 402 -48.77 4.13 -71.56
CA PRO A 402 -50.13 3.63 -71.34
C PRO A 402 -50.27 2.18 -71.86
N ALA A 403 -51.25 1.43 -71.34
CA ALA A 403 -51.42 0.03 -71.70
C ALA A 403 -51.58 -0.12 -73.23
N PRO A 404 -50.62 -0.75 -73.92
CA PRO A 404 -50.67 -0.84 -75.38
C PRO A 404 -51.73 -1.86 -75.81
N LEU A 405 -52.06 -1.88 -77.10
CA LEU A 405 -52.86 -2.95 -77.69
C LEU A 405 -52.21 -4.32 -77.39
N GLN A 406 -53.01 -5.35 -77.12
CA GLN A 406 -52.51 -6.68 -76.71
C GLN A 406 -51.42 -7.23 -77.66
N ALA A 407 -51.60 -7.04 -78.97
CA ALA A 407 -50.62 -7.46 -79.98
C ALA A 407 -49.24 -6.77 -79.84
N VAL A 408 -49.20 -5.52 -79.41
CA VAL A 408 -47.95 -4.78 -79.13
C VAL A 408 -47.34 -5.25 -77.81
N LEU A 409 -48.19 -5.54 -76.81
CA LEU A 409 -47.76 -6.05 -75.52
C LEU A 409 -47.08 -7.42 -75.64
N ASP A 410 -47.66 -8.34 -76.41
CA ASP A 410 -47.15 -9.69 -76.60
C ASP A 410 -45.77 -9.70 -77.29
N VAL A 411 -45.53 -8.73 -78.18
CA VAL A 411 -44.24 -8.59 -78.89
C VAL A 411 -43.19 -7.88 -78.05
N LEU A 412 -43.55 -6.84 -77.30
CA LEU A 412 -42.57 -5.97 -76.63
C LEU A 412 -42.29 -6.35 -75.17
N LEU A 413 -43.27 -6.86 -74.41
CA LEU A 413 -43.13 -6.96 -72.96
C LEU A 413 -42.00 -7.90 -72.52
N ALA A 414 -41.97 -9.11 -73.07
CA ALA A 414 -40.95 -10.10 -72.70
C ALA A 414 -39.52 -9.70 -73.16
N PRO A 415 -39.30 -9.24 -74.41
CA PRO A 415 -38.01 -8.70 -74.83
C PRO A 415 -37.56 -7.48 -74.03
N VAL A 416 -38.47 -6.54 -73.73
CA VAL A 416 -38.15 -5.36 -72.90
C VAL A 416 -37.80 -5.78 -71.48
N LYS A 417 -38.57 -6.69 -70.87
CA LYS A 417 -38.29 -7.20 -69.52
C LYS A 417 -36.90 -7.83 -69.44
N THR A 418 -36.54 -8.68 -70.40
CA THR A 418 -35.21 -9.31 -70.46
C THR A 418 -34.10 -8.27 -70.65
N THR A 419 -34.29 -7.33 -71.58
CA THR A 419 -33.32 -6.24 -71.86
C THR A 419 -33.09 -5.38 -70.62
N VAL A 420 -34.17 -4.94 -69.97
CA VAL A 420 -34.12 -4.15 -68.73
C VAL A 420 -33.39 -4.92 -67.63
N GLY A 421 -33.69 -6.21 -67.44
CA GLY A 421 -32.98 -7.04 -66.46
C GLY A 421 -31.47 -7.11 -66.72
N THR A 422 -31.06 -7.36 -67.97
CA THR A 422 -29.65 -7.43 -68.34
C THR A 422 -28.90 -6.11 -68.23
N ALA A 423 -29.58 -4.97 -68.46
CA ALA A 423 -28.99 -3.64 -68.31
C ALA A 423 -28.93 -3.19 -66.84
N LEU A 424 -29.96 -3.50 -66.06
CA LEU A 424 -30.06 -3.09 -64.66
C LEU A 424 -29.08 -3.84 -63.77
N GLN A 425 -28.84 -5.13 -63.98
CA GLN A 425 -28.00 -5.92 -63.06
C GLN A 425 -26.61 -5.31 -62.83
N PRO A 426 -25.74 -5.13 -63.85
CA PRO A 426 -24.41 -4.56 -63.63
C PRO A 426 -24.46 -3.09 -63.19
N THR A 427 -25.48 -2.35 -63.63
CA THR A 427 -25.68 -0.94 -63.25
C THR A 427 -26.00 -0.79 -61.77
N LEU A 428 -26.92 -1.59 -61.25
CA LEU A 428 -27.34 -1.58 -59.84
C LEU A 428 -26.23 -2.07 -58.93
N VAL A 429 -25.44 -3.07 -59.35
CA VAL A 429 -24.24 -3.50 -58.60
C VAL A 429 -23.26 -2.33 -58.45
N ALA A 430 -22.93 -1.65 -59.55
CA ALA A 430 -22.00 -0.51 -59.51
C ALA A 430 -22.52 0.65 -58.65
N VAL A 431 -23.82 0.97 -58.74
CA VAL A 431 -24.46 2.03 -57.94
C VAL A 431 -24.43 1.71 -56.45
N LEU A 432 -24.79 0.47 -56.07
CA LEU A 432 -24.81 0.07 -54.67
C LEU A 432 -23.40 -0.03 -54.10
N GLN A 433 -22.44 -0.57 -54.85
CA GLN A 433 -21.03 -0.61 -54.43
C GLN A 433 -20.48 0.79 -54.18
N ALA A 434 -20.67 1.73 -55.12
CA ALA A 434 -20.23 3.11 -54.93
C ALA A 434 -20.90 3.79 -53.73
N SER A 435 -22.20 3.56 -53.52
CA SER A 435 -22.95 4.12 -52.39
C SER A 435 -22.46 3.56 -51.05
N VAL A 436 -22.16 2.27 -51.00
CA VAL A 436 -21.57 1.62 -49.82
C VAL A 436 -20.17 2.17 -49.55
N ASP A 437 -19.29 2.12 -50.55
CA ASP A 437 -17.87 2.47 -50.40
C ASP A 437 -17.64 3.94 -50.05
N GLN A 438 -18.42 4.85 -50.67
CA GLN A 438 -18.24 6.29 -50.51
C GLN A 438 -18.97 6.86 -49.29
N VAL A 439 -20.10 6.25 -48.87
CA VAL A 439 -20.96 6.82 -47.82
C VAL A 439 -21.20 5.86 -46.66
N LEU A 440 -21.80 4.69 -46.89
CA LEU A 440 -22.23 3.82 -45.78
C LEU A 440 -21.04 3.27 -45.00
N ARG A 441 -19.92 3.03 -45.68
CA ARG A 441 -18.67 2.60 -45.04
C ARG A 441 -18.12 3.66 -44.09
N LEU A 442 -18.37 4.95 -44.33
CA LEU A 442 -18.05 6.05 -43.40
C LEU A 442 -18.97 6.10 -42.16
N LEU A 443 -20.06 5.33 -42.15
CA LEU A 443 -20.88 5.10 -40.95
C LEU A 443 -20.58 3.74 -40.30
N GLY A 444 -19.66 2.95 -40.88
CA GLY A 444 -19.38 1.57 -40.46
C GLY A 444 -20.44 0.57 -40.91
N ILE A 445 -21.16 0.87 -41.98
CA ILE A 445 -22.28 0.07 -42.49
C ILE A 445 -21.92 -0.54 -43.85
N GLY A 446 -22.06 -1.86 -43.96
CA GLY A 446 -21.91 -2.62 -45.21
C GLY A 446 -23.21 -3.36 -45.56
N ILE A 447 -23.26 -3.92 -46.78
CA ILE A 447 -24.37 -4.79 -47.23
C ILE A 447 -23.84 -6.22 -47.22
N GLY A 448 -24.36 -7.08 -46.34
CA GLY A 448 -23.79 -8.41 -46.12
C GLY A 448 -22.34 -8.39 -45.62
N GLU A 449 -21.94 -7.27 -45.02
CA GLU A 449 -20.63 -7.03 -44.45
C GLU A 449 -20.77 -6.19 -43.18
N ALA A 450 -19.94 -6.47 -42.19
CA ALA A 450 -19.76 -5.62 -41.02
C ALA A 450 -18.27 -5.48 -40.70
N VAL A 451 -17.87 -4.26 -40.30
CA VAL A 451 -16.49 -4.00 -39.86
C VAL A 451 -16.51 -3.61 -38.39
N PHE A 452 -15.77 -4.37 -37.60
CA PHE A 452 -15.57 -4.13 -36.18
C PHE A 452 -14.11 -3.81 -35.92
N THR A 453 -13.85 -2.93 -34.96
CA THR A 453 -12.48 -2.66 -34.51
C THR A 453 -12.31 -3.21 -33.11
N VAL A 454 -11.38 -4.15 -32.96
CA VAL A 454 -10.89 -4.61 -31.67
C VAL A 454 -9.89 -3.58 -31.16
N ASN A 455 -10.25 -2.89 -30.09
CA ASN A 455 -9.46 -1.78 -29.56
C ASN A 455 -8.42 -2.23 -28.54
N SER A 456 -8.74 -3.25 -27.73
CA SER A 456 -7.85 -3.84 -26.74
C SER A 456 -8.35 -5.21 -26.30
N VAL A 457 -7.41 -6.07 -25.89
CA VAL A 457 -7.64 -7.33 -25.18
C VAL A 457 -6.65 -7.36 -24.03
N SER A 458 -7.13 -7.54 -22.80
CA SER A 458 -6.30 -7.52 -21.60
C SER A 458 -6.94 -8.33 -20.47
N ASN A 459 -6.25 -8.45 -19.34
CA ASN A 459 -6.86 -8.91 -18.10
C ASN A 459 -7.35 -7.72 -17.27
N GLY A 460 -8.48 -7.88 -16.57
CA GLY A 460 -9.02 -6.87 -15.66
C GLY A 460 -9.54 -7.50 -14.38
N CYS A 461 -9.38 -6.82 -13.25
CA CYS A 461 -9.86 -7.30 -11.95
C CYS A 461 -10.89 -6.35 -11.35
N ARG A 462 -11.95 -6.92 -10.76
CA ARG A 462 -12.88 -6.23 -9.86
C ARG A 462 -12.32 -6.37 -8.45
N VAL A 463 -11.96 -5.26 -7.83
CA VAL A 463 -11.34 -5.21 -6.50
C VAL A 463 -12.23 -4.41 -5.56
N THR A 464 -12.54 -4.95 -4.39
CA THR A 464 -13.32 -4.25 -3.36
C THR A 464 -12.40 -3.80 -2.24
N ALA A 465 -11.96 -2.55 -2.29
CA ALA A 465 -11.19 -1.96 -1.21
C ALA A 465 -12.08 -1.70 0.00
N ARG A 466 -11.67 -2.11 1.21
CA ARG A 466 -12.39 -1.81 2.46
C ARG A 466 -11.58 -0.87 3.34
N VAL A 467 -12.11 0.31 3.59
CA VAL A 467 -11.62 1.25 4.61
C VAL A 467 -12.47 1.05 5.87
N TYR A 468 -11.86 1.02 7.04
CA TYR A 468 -12.58 0.80 8.30
C TYR A 468 -11.90 1.53 9.46
N ARG A 469 -12.67 1.87 10.49
CA ARG A 469 -12.13 2.26 11.78
C ARG A 469 -11.61 1.00 12.44
N ASP A 470 -10.30 0.96 12.64
CA ASP A 470 -9.59 -0.09 13.36
C ASP A 470 -9.56 0.31 14.84
N ALA A 471 -10.57 -0.13 15.59
CA ALA A 471 -10.81 0.28 16.98
C ALA A 471 -9.86 -0.44 17.94
N GLU A 472 -9.58 -1.70 17.63
CA GLU A 472 -8.56 -2.53 18.23
C GLU A 472 -7.34 -2.59 17.29
N PRO A 473 -6.47 -1.56 17.24
CA PRO A 473 -5.48 -1.30 16.18
C PRO A 473 -4.50 -2.45 15.92
N ASP A 474 -5.01 -3.50 15.29
CA ASP A 474 -4.42 -4.80 15.04
C ASP A 474 -4.21 -5.04 13.53
N GLY A 475 -4.74 -4.12 12.72
CA GLY A 475 -4.58 -4.10 11.27
C GLY A 475 -5.49 -5.08 10.53
N ALA A 476 -6.48 -5.68 11.20
CA ALA A 476 -7.42 -6.64 10.63
C ALA A 476 -8.89 -6.23 10.87
N PRO A 477 -9.74 -6.21 9.84
CA PRO A 477 -11.11 -5.73 10.00
C PRO A 477 -11.97 -6.70 10.81
N GLY A 478 -12.41 -6.26 11.99
CA GLY A 478 -13.38 -6.94 12.83
C GLY A 478 -14.80 -6.96 12.24
N ALA A 479 -15.68 -7.79 12.84
CA ALA A 479 -17.08 -7.92 12.41
C ALA A 479 -17.92 -6.66 12.70
N ALA A 480 -17.56 -5.89 13.73
CA ALA A 480 -18.22 -4.64 14.11
C ALA A 480 -17.53 -3.39 13.53
N GLU A 481 -16.38 -3.55 12.87
CA GLU A 481 -15.58 -2.44 12.38
C GLU A 481 -16.09 -1.92 11.04
N THR A 482 -16.75 -0.78 11.12
CA THR A 482 -17.29 -0.03 9.98
C THR A 482 -16.50 1.25 9.73
N TRP A 483 -16.75 1.91 8.61
CA TRP A 483 -16.24 3.26 8.36
C TRP A 483 -17.24 4.32 8.83
N ASP A 484 -16.89 5.06 9.87
CA ASP A 484 -17.62 6.22 10.39
C ASP A 484 -16.81 7.53 10.28
N GLY A 485 -15.63 7.47 9.66
CA GLY A 485 -14.75 8.61 9.45
C GLY A 485 -15.26 9.59 8.38
N PRO A 486 -14.54 10.71 8.18
CA PRO A 486 -14.92 11.74 7.22
C PRO A 486 -14.87 11.23 5.77
N GLY A 487 -15.39 12.05 4.83
CA GLY A 487 -15.42 11.73 3.41
C GLY A 487 -14.02 11.47 2.85
N THR A 488 -13.68 10.20 2.64
CA THR A 488 -12.41 9.75 2.06
C THR A 488 -12.64 9.01 0.75
N ARG A 489 -11.56 8.76 0.00
CA ARG A 489 -11.61 8.08 -1.30
C ARG A 489 -10.53 7.02 -1.39
N VAL A 490 -10.79 5.99 -2.19
CA VAL A 490 -9.75 5.07 -2.64
C VAL A 490 -9.41 5.41 -4.08
N ASN A 491 -8.15 5.71 -4.32
CA ASN A 491 -7.63 6.05 -5.65
C ASN A 491 -6.72 4.93 -6.16
N LEU A 492 -6.90 4.57 -7.42
CA LEU A 492 -5.92 3.80 -8.18
C LEU A 492 -4.92 4.79 -8.79
N VAL A 493 -3.65 4.69 -8.43
CA VAL A 493 -2.57 5.60 -8.85
C VAL A 493 -1.60 4.87 -9.77
N SER A 494 -1.21 5.56 -10.84
CA SER A 494 -0.19 5.11 -11.79
C SER A 494 0.68 6.31 -12.18
N GLY A 495 1.95 6.29 -11.77
CA GLY A 495 2.85 7.43 -11.94
C GLY A 495 2.34 8.67 -11.17
N ALA A 496 2.27 9.82 -11.86
CA ALA A 496 1.83 11.09 -11.28
C ALA A 496 0.32 11.36 -11.46
N SER A 497 -0.51 10.33 -11.68
CA SER A 497 -1.93 10.50 -11.95
C SER A 497 -2.81 9.49 -11.21
N ALA A 498 -3.93 9.98 -10.66
CA ALA A 498 -5.02 9.12 -10.18
C ALA A 498 -5.83 8.64 -11.39
N ARG A 499 -5.76 7.36 -11.71
CA ARG A 499 -6.43 6.69 -12.84
C ARG A 499 -7.90 6.40 -12.58
N GLN A 500 -8.25 6.21 -11.31
CA GLN A 500 -9.61 5.98 -10.85
C GLN A 500 -9.71 6.52 -9.43
N SER A 501 -10.87 7.07 -9.06
CA SER A 501 -11.12 7.54 -7.70
C SER A 501 -12.56 7.27 -7.28
N VAL A 502 -12.73 6.46 -6.24
CA VAL A 502 -14.05 6.04 -5.72
C VAL A 502 -14.22 6.56 -4.30
N ALA A 503 -15.35 7.21 -4.03
CA ALA A 503 -15.67 7.68 -2.68
C ALA A 503 -15.99 6.49 -1.78
N VAL A 504 -15.52 6.54 -0.54
CA VAL A 504 -15.77 5.52 0.47
C VAL A 504 -17.05 5.89 1.21
N PRO A 505 -18.14 5.09 1.11
CA PRO A 505 -19.36 5.36 1.84
C PRO A 505 -19.20 5.08 3.34
N ALA A 506 -19.89 5.86 4.17
CA ALA A 506 -20.03 5.55 5.60
C ALA A 506 -20.76 4.20 5.80
N GLY A 507 -20.51 3.54 6.92
CA GLY A 507 -20.98 2.18 7.21
C GLY A 507 -20.03 1.15 6.61
N ALA A 508 -20.39 0.54 5.48
CA ALA A 508 -19.64 -0.59 4.92
C ALA A 508 -18.17 -0.27 4.61
N GLY A 509 -17.84 1.00 4.29
CA GLY A 509 -16.47 1.41 4.01
C GLY A 509 -15.87 0.80 2.73
N THR A 510 -16.71 0.23 1.86
CA THR A 510 -16.26 -0.48 0.66
C THR A 510 -16.28 0.42 -0.57
N ALA A 511 -15.19 0.41 -1.35
CA ALA A 511 -15.07 1.04 -2.64
C ALA A 511 -14.70 -0.01 -3.69
N GLU A 512 -15.50 -0.14 -4.75
CA GLU A 512 -15.21 -1.08 -5.84
C GLU A 512 -14.42 -0.38 -6.95
N LEU A 513 -13.27 -0.95 -7.32
CA LEU A 513 -12.38 -0.46 -8.35
C LEU A 513 -12.17 -1.51 -9.44
N GLY A 514 -11.95 -1.03 -10.67
CA GLY A 514 -11.47 -1.87 -11.76
C GLY A 514 -9.96 -1.70 -11.86
N VAL A 515 -9.20 -2.77 -11.69
CA VAL A 515 -7.74 -2.73 -11.80
C VAL A 515 -7.35 -3.36 -13.14
N PRO A 516 -6.74 -2.60 -14.07
CA PRO A 516 -6.28 -3.15 -15.34
C PRO A 516 -5.02 -4.01 -15.13
N GLU A 517 -4.64 -4.76 -16.16
CA GLU A 517 -3.36 -5.46 -16.21
C GLU A 517 -2.18 -4.52 -15.91
N GLY A 518 -1.15 -5.03 -15.23
CA GLY A 518 0.02 -4.27 -14.79
C GLY A 518 0.15 -4.16 -13.27
N THR A 519 1.11 -3.36 -12.82
CA THR A 519 1.32 -3.07 -11.39
C THR A 519 0.79 -1.68 -11.07
N HIS A 520 -0.10 -1.61 -10.09
CA HIS A 520 -0.81 -0.40 -9.70
C HIS A 520 -0.81 -0.23 -8.19
N THR A 521 -0.91 1.01 -7.72
CA THR A 521 -0.97 1.31 -6.29
C THR A 521 -2.34 1.86 -5.96
N LEU A 522 -3.02 1.26 -4.99
CA LEU A 522 -4.23 1.80 -4.39
C LEU A 522 -3.87 2.57 -3.14
N ILE A 523 -4.44 3.75 -2.97
CA ILE A 523 -4.22 4.60 -1.81
C ILE A 523 -5.54 5.08 -1.22
N VAL A 524 -5.55 5.34 0.09
CA VAL A 524 -6.57 6.20 0.70
C VAL A 524 -6.17 7.66 0.47
N ALA A 525 -7.05 8.45 -0.15
CA ALA A 525 -6.77 9.81 -0.56
C ALA A 525 -7.85 10.80 -0.09
N GLY A 526 -7.45 12.02 0.22
CA GLY A 526 -8.36 13.11 0.60
C GLY A 526 -9.13 13.74 -0.57
N GLY A 527 -8.84 13.36 -1.83
CA GLY A 527 -9.45 14.00 -3.00
C GLY A 527 -9.36 13.17 -4.29
N ALA A 528 -10.14 13.57 -5.30
CA ALA A 528 -10.28 12.85 -6.57
C ALA A 528 -8.96 12.70 -7.35
N ALA A 529 -8.14 13.75 -7.31
CA ALA A 529 -6.86 13.83 -8.00
C ALA A 529 -5.67 13.47 -7.09
N GLY A 530 -5.93 13.00 -5.86
CA GLY A 530 -4.87 12.66 -4.91
C GLY A 530 -4.03 11.49 -5.42
N VAL A 531 -2.71 11.66 -5.42
CA VAL A 531 -1.73 10.65 -5.87
C VAL A 531 -0.81 10.16 -4.75
N ALA A 532 -0.95 10.71 -3.55
CA ALA A 532 -0.25 10.29 -2.35
C ALA A 532 -1.26 9.89 -1.28
N ALA A 533 -0.96 8.82 -0.56
CA ALA A 533 -1.80 8.36 0.54
C ALA A 533 -1.90 9.45 1.62
N GLN A 534 -3.12 9.72 2.07
CA GLN A 534 -3.41 10.76 3.04
C GLN A 534 -4.51 10.27 3.98
N ALA A 535 -4.17 10.08 5.26
CA ALA A 535 -5.16 9.82 6.29
C ALA A 535 -5.99 11.11 6.51
N PRO A 536 -7.29 10.99 6.79
CA PRO A 536 -8.09 12.15 7.16
C PRO A 536 -7.58 12.84 8.43
N ALA A 537 -7.85 14.13 8.59
CA ALA A 537 -7.46 14.86 9.80
C ALA A 537 -8.02 14.18 11.07
N GLY A 538 -7.17 13.98 12.08
CA GLY A 538 -7.51 13.25 13.31
C GLY A 538 -7.29 11.74 13.24
N TRP A 539 -6.87 11.20 12.09
CA TRP A 539 -6.69 9.76 11.87
C TRP A 539 -5.28 9.40 11.43
N VAL A 540 -4.85 8.20 11.80
CA VAL A 540 -3.58 7.60 11.37
C VAL A 540 -3.82 6.22 10.76
N PHE A 541 -2.96 5.83 9.82
CA PHE A 541 -3.00 4.48 9.26
C PHE A 541 -2.46 3.45 10.25
N VAL A 542 -3.20 2.35 10.41
CA VAL A 542 -2.77 1.16 11.15
C VAL A 542 -2.17 0.16 10.15
N ASN A 543 -2.98 -0.30 9.20
CA ASN A 543 -2.54 -1.24 8.17
C ASN A 543 -3.23 -0.96 6.83
N PRO A 544 -2.48 -0.76 5.73
CA PRO A 544 -1.03 -0.56 5.70
C PRO A 544 -0.61 0.75 6.36
N VAL A 545 0.51 0.76 7.08
CA VAL A 545 1.10 1.89 7.84
C VAL A 545 1.30 3.17 6.99
N GLY A 546 1.40 3.04 5.66
CA GLY A 546 1.52 4.13 4.70
C GLY A 546 0.25 4.43 3.89
N GLY A 547 -0.87 3.77 4.17
CA GLY A 547 -2.15 3.99 3.49
C GLY A 547 -2.17 3.59 2.01
N SER A 548 -1.20 2.77 1.57
CA SER A 548 -1.04 2.32 0.19
C SER A 548 -0.87 0.81 0.08
N VAL A 549 -1.53 0.20 -0.90
CA VAL A 549 -1.38 -1.21 -1.27
C VAL A 549 -0.97 -1.31 -2.74
N THR A 550 0.07 -2.07 -3.05
CA THR A 550 0.45 -2.38 -4.43
C THR A 550 -0.24 -3.68 -4.87
N LEU A 551 -0.91 -3.66 -6.01
CA LEU A 551 -1.52 -4.81 -6.65
C LEU A 551 -0.90 -5.03 -8.02
N THR A 552 -0.57 -6.29 -8.33
CA THR A 552 -0.08 -6.69 -9.65
C THR A 552 -1.10 -7.63 -10.29
N VAL A 553 -1.58 -7.24 -11.46
CA VAL A 553 -2.48 -8.05 -12.29
C VAL A 553 -1.69 -8.49 -13.52
N ALA A 554 -1.36 -9.78 -13.61
CA ALA A 554 -0.73 -10.35 -14.80
C ALA A 554 -1.81 -10.85 -15.78
N ALA A 555 -1.43 -11.05 -17.04
CA ALA A 555 -2.27 -11.75 -18.02
C ALA A 555 -2.70 -13.12 -17.48
N GLY A 556 -3.99 -13.44 -17.58
CA GLY A 556 -4.54 -14.72 -17.09
C GLY A 556 -4.71 -14.83 -15.57
N THR A 557 -4.51 -13.75 -14.81
CA THR A 557 -4.82 -13.73 -13.37
C THR A 557 -6.31 -14.00 -13.16
N ALA A 558 -6.65 -14.95 -12.29
CA ALA A 558 -8.04 -15.31 -11.98
C ALA A 558 -8.62 -14.52 -10.77
N SER A 559 -7.77 -14.14 -9.82
CA SER A 559 -8.18 -13.35 -8.66
C SER A 559 -7.00 -12.60 -8.04
N VAL A 560 -7.30 -11.53 -7.31
CA VAL A 560 -6.34 -10.76 -6.50
C VAL A 560 -6.92 -10.53 -5.11
N THR A 561 -6.08 -10.35 -4.09
CA THR A 561 -6.54 -10.06 -2.74
C THR A 561 -7.20 -8.68 -2.67
N ASP A 562 -8.38 -8.61 -2.06
CA ASP A 562 -9.04 -7.33 -1.79
C ASP A 562 -8.25 -6.52 -0.75
N PRO A 563 -7.87 -5.27 -1.04
CA PRO A 563 -7.09 -4.45 -0.13
C PRO A 563 -7.96 -3.94 1.01
N THR A 564 -7.37 -3.89 2.20
CA THR A 564 -8.00 -3.31 3.38
C THR A 564 -7.14 -2.17 3.92
N PHE A 565 -7.80 -1.16 4.47
CA PHE A 565 -7.18 0.04 5.02
C PHE A 565 -7.79 0.30 6.40
N GLY A 566 -7.09 -0.13 7.45
CA GLY A 566 -7.43 0.15 8.83
C GLY A 566 -6.89 1.50 9.25
N LEU A 567 -7.76 2.37 9.78
CA LEU A 567 -7.38 3.66 10.33
C LEU A 567 -7.83 3.78 11.78
N PHE A 568 -6.99 4.42 12.58
CA PHE A 568 -7.25 4.70 13.99
C PHE A 568 -7.48 6.20 14.20
N GLU A 569 -8.52 6.57 14.94
CA GLU A 569 -8.79 7.97 15.30
C GLU A 569 -7.94 8.34 16.53
N GLY A 570 -6.82 9.03 16.28
CA GLY A 570 -5.83 9.38 17.28
C GLY A 570 -4.41 9.33 16.73
N ASP A 571 -3.42 9.27 17.62
CA ASP A 571 -2.02 9.25 17.24
C ASP A 571 -1.45 7.84 17.23
N ARG A 572 -0.47 7.60 16.35
CA ARG A 572 0.40 6.42 16.39
C ARG A 572 1.75 6.85 16.95
N VAL A 573 2.20 6.21 18.03
CA VAL A 573 3.49 6.43 18.67
C VAL A 573 4.38 5.25 18.31
N ASP A 574 5.30 5.48 17.38
CA ASP A 574 6.36 4.54 17.03
C ASP A 574 7.59 4.93 17.84
N GLY A 575 8.09 4.04 18.69
CA GLY A 575 9.22 4.37 19.55
C GLY A 575 10.25 3.29 19.74
N THR A 576 11.40 3.71 20.29
CA THR A 576 12.56 2.87 20.54
C THR A 576 13.08 3.10 21.96
N LEU A 577 13.24 2.01 22.71
CA LEU A 577 13.93 1.98 24.00
C LEU A 577 15.34 1.43 23.81
N PHE A 578 16.35 2.18 24.24
CA PHE A 578 17.76 1.83 23.99
C PHE A 578 18.64 2.24 25.17
N ARG A 579 19.80 1.58 25.29
CA ARG A 579 20.81 1.92 26.29
C ARG A 579 21.62 3.12 25.80
N ASP A 580 21.54 4.22 26.53
CA ASP A 580 22.13 5.51 26.20
C ASP A 580 23.41 5.71 27.03
N ASP A 581 24.33 4.74 26.94
CA ASP A 581 25.61 4.69 27.66
C ASP A 581 26.82 4.84 26.73
N GLY A 582 26.60 5.31 25.49
CA GLY A 582 27.66 5.60 24.52
C GLY A 582 28.36 4.38 23.92
N PHE A 583 27.81 3.17 24.09
CA PHE A 583 28.41 1.95 23.56
C PHE A 583 28.75 2.05 22.05
N GLY A 584 29.96 1.63 21.70
CA GLY A 584 30.45 1.60 20.32
C GLY A 584 30.77 2.97 19.73
N GLY A 585 31.08 3.96 20.59
CA GLY A 585 31.45 5.33 20.19
C GLY A 585 30.25 6.27 19.99
N GLY A 586 29.07 5.89 20.50
CA GLY A 586 27.88 6.74 20.54
C GLY A 586 28.00 7.90 21.52
N ALA A 587 27.18 8.93 21.36
CA ALA A 587 27.12 10.02 22.33
C ALA A 587 26.21 9.61 23.49
N ALA A 588 26.78 9.43 24.68
CA ALA A 588 26.03 9.00 25.86
C ALA A 588 25.13 10.11 26.44
N HIS A 589 24.01 9.70 27.03
CA HIS A 589 23.02 10.52 27.71
C HIS A 589 22.39 11.64 26.83
N ASP A 590 22.28 11.43 25.52
CA ASP A 590 21.79 12.43 24.56
C ASP A 590 20.34 12.19 24.09
N ALA A 591 19.73 11.09 24.54
CA ALA A 591 18.39 10.62 24.20
C ALA A 591 18.16 10.38 22.68
N ALA A 592 19.22 10.28 21.88
CA ALA A 592 19.16 10.06 20.45
C ALA A 592 19.72 8.67 20.09
N ALA A 593 18.83 7.70 19.88
CA ALA A 593 19.20 6.33 19.56
C ALA A 593 20.13 6.25 18.33
N GLN A 594 21.36 5.81 18.54
CA GLN A 594 22.34 5.59 17.48
C GLN A 594 22.39 4.11 17.07
N PRO A 595 22.94 3.76 15.89
CA PRO A 595 22.99 2.37 15.43
C PRO A 595 23.87 1.45 16.28
N SER A 596 24.90 1.99 16.94
CA SER A 596 25.81 1.23 17.80
C SER A 596 25.20 0.88 19.16
N GLU A 597 24.25 1.68 19.63
CA GLU A 597 23.70 1.55 20.97
C GLU A 597 22.76 0.32 21.12
N PRO A 598 22.99 -0.54 22.13
CA PRO A 598 22.15 -1.70 22.38
C PRO A 598 20.67 -1.32 22.60
N ARG A 599 19.79 -2.17 22.09
CA ARG A 599 18.34 -2.00 22.22
C ARG A 599 17.79 -2.75 23.43
N VAL A 600 16.75 -2.22 24.07
CA VAL A 600 16.19 -2.78 25.31
C VAL A 600 14.86 -3.48 25.03
N ALA A 601 14.91 -4.81 25.05
CA ALA A 601 13.77 -5.68 24.76
C ALA A 601 12.96 -6.07 26.01
N GLY A 602 11.71 -6.49 25.81
CA GLY A 602 10.88 -7.10 26.85
C GLY A 602 10.34 -6.15 27.92
N ARG A 603 10.44 -4.83 27.72
CA ARG A 603 9.85 -3.84 28.63
C ARG A 603 8.42 -3.55 28.22
N SER A 604 7.48 -3.54 29.16
CA SER A 604 6.13 -3.05 28.89
C SER A 604 6.15 -1.52 28.91
N VAL A 605 5.89 -0.90 27.77
CA VAL A 605 5.75 0.54 27.59
C VAL A 605 4.27 0.87 27.63
N THR A 606 3.88 1.82 28.47
CA THR A 606 2.49 2.20 28.73
C THR A 606 2.29 3.69 28.51
N VAL A 607 1.31 4.03 27.69
CA VAL A 607 0.78 5.40 27.58
C VAL A 607 -0.46 5.53 28.46
N THR A 608 -0.52 6.59 29.25
CA THR A 608 -1.63 6.90 30.17
C THR A 608 -2.16 8.30 29.88
N GLY A 609 -3.47 8.51 29.96
CA GLY A 609 -4.11 9.83 29.82
C GLY A 609 -5.50 9.84 30.44
N SER A 610 -6.27 10.91 30.17
CA SER A 610 -7.64 11.06 30.71
C SER A 610 -8.60 9.90 30.40
N GLY A 611 -8.37 9.16 29.31
CA GLY A 611 -9.18 8.02 28.90
C GLY A 611 -8.67 6.64 29.32
N GLY A 612 -7.62 6.55 30.15
CA GLY A 612 -7.09 5.29 30.67
C GLY A 612 -5.64 5.01 30.25
N ALA A 613 -5.28 3.74 30.08
CA ALA A 613 -3.93 3.31 29.74
C ALA A 613 -3.92 2.29 28.59
N ARG A 614 -2.87 2.32 27.77
CA ARG A 614 -2.60 1.35 26.70
C ARG A 614 -1.13 0.95 26.75
N SER A 615 -0.82 -0.33 26.52
CA SER A 615 0.53 -0.86 26.68
C SER A 615 0.96 -1.72 25.50
N ALA A 616 2.27 -1.72 25.24
CA ALA A 616 2.95 -2.57 24.26
C ALA A 616 4.26 -3.07 24.88
N THR A 617 4.78 -4.20 24.41
CA THR A 617 6.07 -4.72 24.87
C THR A 617 7.14 -4.41 23.85
N THR A 618 8.31 -3.93 24.28
CA THR A 618 9.42 -3.67 23.36
C THR A 618 9.92 -4.97 22.72
N ALA A 619 10.08 -4.94 21.40
CA ALA A 619 10.62 -6.03 20.61
C ALA A 619 12.12 -6.22 20.87
N ALA A 620 12.73 -7.24 20.24
CA ALA A 620 14.17 -7.54 20.39
C ALA A 620 15.07 -6.37 19.98
N ASP A 621 14.62 -5.54 19.03
CA ASP A 621 15.28 -4.33 18.58
C ASP A 621 14.86 -3.08 19.38
N GLY A 622 14.20 -3.26 20.52
CA GLY A 622 13.74 -2.19 21.41
C GLY A 622 12.58 -1.37 20.87
N SER A 623 12.05 -1.70 19.69
CA SER A 623 10.94 -0.97 19.09
C SER A 623 9.61 -1.30 19.77
N PHE A 624 8.68 -0.34 19.76
CA PHE A 624 7.29 -0.50 20.18
C PHE A 624 6.38 0.43 19.37
N THR A 625 5.12 0.03 19.20
CA THR A 625 4.08 0.88 18.63
C THR A 625 2.89 0.93 19.58
N LEU A 626 2.40 2.14 19.84
CA LEU A 626 1.21 2.42 20.65
C LEU A 626 0.26 3.32 19.88
N PHE A 627 -1.05 3.13 20.08
CA PHE A 627 -2.08 3.98 19.48
C PHE A 627 -2.83 4.72 20.59
N VAL A 628 -2.75 6.06 20.57
CA VAL A 628 -3.31 6.95 21.59
C VAL A 628 -4.62 7.54 21.06
N PRO A 629 -5.79 7.20 21.64
CA PRO A 629 -7.08 7.67 21.14
C PRO A 629 -7.18 9.20 21.06
N GLY A 630 -7.91 9.68 20.05
CA GLY A 630 -8.30 11.08 19.95
C GLY A 630 -9.05 11.56 21.21
N GLY A 631 -8.80 12.81 21.61
CA GLY A 631 -9.45 13.43 22.77
C GLY A 631 -8.84 13.12 24.14
N TRP A 632 -7.83 12.26 24.23
CA TRP A 632 -7.07 12.10 25.48
C TRP A 632 -6.28 13.37 25.82
N THR A 633 -6.26 13.75 27.09
CA THR A 633 -5.50 14.90 27.62
C THR A 633 -4.55 14.45 28.72
N GLY A 634 -3.46 15.19 28.94
CA GLY A 634 -2.47 14.84 29.97
C GLY A 634 -1.77 13.51 29.65
N VAL A 635 -1.43 13.30 28.38
CA VAL A 635 -0.87 12.02 27.90
C VAL A 635 0.58 11.90 28.34
N THR A 636 0.91 10.78 29.00
CA THR A 636 2.25 10.46 29.47
C THR A 636 2.66 9.05 29.08
N LEU A 637 3.95 8.83 28.82
CA LEU A 637 4.55 7.55 28.43
C LEU A 637 5.53 7.07 29.50
N ASP A 638 5.41 5.82 29.93
CA ASP A 638 6.31 5.18 30.89
C ASP A 638 6.62 3.74 30.47
N PHE A 639 7.59 3.09 31.12
CA PHE A 639 7.89 1.67 30.91
C PHE A 639 8.24 0.95 32.21
N THR A 640 8.12 -0.38 32.21
CA THR A 640 8.53 -1.24 33.33
C THR A 640 10.04 -1.42 33.33
N GLY A 641 10.73 -1.09 34.42
CA GLY A 641 12.19 -1.22 34.51
C GLY A 641 12.77 -0.41 35.66
N ALA A 642 13.92 -0.86 36.18
CA ALA A 642 14.69 -0.18 37.22
C ALA A 642 15.74 0.78 36.64
N GLU A 643 15.90 0.77 35.32
CA GLU A 643 16.79 1.68 34.60
C GLU A 643 16.36 3.14 34.78
N THR A 644 17.36 4.03 34.74
CA THR A 644 17.14 5.47 34.78
C THR A 644 17.00 6.02 33.38
N VAL A 645 16.05 6.90 33.16
CA VAL A 645 15.87 7.56 31.86
C VAL A 645 16.88 8.70 31.73
N THR A 646 17.70 8.66 30.69
CA THR A 646 18.69 9.70 30.37
C THR A 646 18.05 10.87 29.63
N GLY A 647 16.99 10.60 28.88
CA GLY A 647 16.12 11.59 28.27
C GLY A 647 15.10 10.96 27.33
N VAL A 648 14.19 11.80 26.85
CA VAL A 648 13.16 11.44 25.87
C VAL A 648 13.22 12.39 24.68
N ARG A 649 13.07 11.85 23.48
CA ARG A 649 12.91 12.64 22.26
C ARG A 649 11.54 12.39 21.67
N VAL A 650 10.76 13.45 21.42
CA VAL A 650 9.42 13.36 20.82
C VAL A 650 9.38 14.22 19.57
N GLY A 651 9.15 13.61 18.41
CA GLY A 651 9.10 14.33 17.13
C GLY A 651 10.40 15.10 16.81
N GLY A 652 11.54 14.60 17.30
CA GLY A 652 12.86 15.21 17.12
C GLY A 652 13.28 16.18 18.24
N ALA A 653 12.39 16.66 19.10
CA ALA A 653 12.73 17.52 20.23
C ALA A 653 13.17 16.70 21.46
N ALA A 654 14.36 16.96 22.00
CA ALA A 654 14.92 16.24 23.15
C ALA A 654 14.63 16.97 24.47
N THR A 655 14.27 16.20 25.50
CA THR A 655 14.26 16.61 26.90
C THR A 655 15.17 15.66 27.67
N LEU A 656 16.27 16.18 28.21
CA LEU A 656 17.28 15.39 28.94
C LEU A 656 16.98 15.38 30.43
N ALA A 657 17.40 14.31 31.11
CA ALA A 657 17.29 14.20 32.56
C ALA A 657 18.20 15.23 33.26
N THR A 658 17.70 15.79 34.36
CA THR A 658 18.44 16.74 35.21
C THR A 658 18.89 16.14 36.54
N ASP A 659 18.47 14.92 36.84
CA ASP A 659 18.81 14.17 38.04
C ASP A 659 18.87 12.66 37.75
N ALA A 660 19.47 11.92 38.68
CA ALA A 660 19.70 10.48 38.56
C ALA A 660 18.45 9.61 38.76
N LEU A 661 17.28 10.19 39.01
CA LEU A 661 16.00 9.48 39.01
C LEU A 661 15.22 9.70 37.70
N GLY A 662 15.70 10.61 36.83
CA GLY A 662 14.98 11.04 35.64
C GLY A 662 13.70 11.82 35.97
N SER A 663 13.67 12.51 37.12
CA SER A 663 12.48 13.23 37.58
C SER A 663 12.18 14.41 36.64
N GLY A 664 11.15 14.27 35.81
CA GLY A 664 10.79 15.24 34.76
C GLY A 664 10.85 14.70 33.32
N VAL A 665 11.53 13.57 33.10
CA VAL A 665 11.50 12.84 31.81
C VAL A 665 10.82 11.48 31.93
N ARG A 666 10.54 11.00 33.15
CA ARG A 666 9.75 9.81 33.44
C ARG A 666 8.64 10.11 34.47
N PRO A 667 7.34 9.92 34.13
CA PRO A 667 6.85 9.54 32.81
C PRO A 667 7.01 10.71 31.81
N ALA A 668 7.28 10.39 30.55
CA ALA A 668 7.50 11.38 29.50
C ALA A 668 6.17 12.00 29.03
N ALA A 669 6.07 13.33 28.99
CA ALA A 669 4.88 14.00 28.46
C ALA A 669 4.80 13.87 26.93
N LEU A 670 3.64 13.48 26.41
CA LEU A 670 3.34 13.45 24.98
C LEU A 670 2.36 14.59 24.61
N PRO A 671 2.45 15.15 23.39
CA PRO A 671 1.48 16.14 22.92
C PRO A 671 0.06 15.58 22.86
N VAL A 672 -0.93 16.46 22.92
CA VAL A 672 -2.35 16.08 22.76
C VAL A 672 -2.56 15.39 21.40
N PRO A 673 -3.26 14.23 21.36
CA PRO A 673 -3.50 13.50 20.13
C PRO A 673 -4.27 14.31 19.09
N ALA A 674 -3.78 14.30 17.84
CA ALA A 674 -4.29 15.11 16.75
C ALA A 674 -4.37 14.37 15.39
N GLY A 675 -4.15 13.05 15.36
CA GLY A 675 -4.07 12.28 14.12
C GLY A 675 -2.65 12.20 13.55
N ALA A 676 -1.62 12.18 14.40
CA ALA A 676 -0.22 12.23 13.98
C ALA A 676 0.53 10.92 14.24
N ALA A 677 1.40 10.55 13.29
CA ALA A 677 2.46 9.58 13.55
C ALA A 677 3.62 10.27 14.28
N ARG A 678 3.96 9.80 15.47
CA ARG A 678 5.01 10.36 16.33
C ARG A 678 6.13 9.36 16.49
N VAL A 679 7.36 9.84 16.30
CA VAL A 679 8.57 9.07 16.62
C VAL A 679 9.02 9.45 18.03
N VAL A 680 9.24 8.45 18.88
CA VAL A 680 9.69 8.63 20.26
C VAL A 680 10.94 7.80 20.56
N THR A 681 11.98 8.40 21.12
CA THR A 681 13.14 7.65 21.64
C THR A 681 13.27 7.84 23.14
N LEU A 682 13.54 6.76 23.85
CA LEU A 682 13.74 6.71 25.30
C LEU A 682 15.13 6.15 25.56
N GLY A 683 16.05 7.02 25.96
CA GLY A 683 17.39 6.62 26.38
C GLY A 683 17.35 6.17 27.84
N VAL A 684 17.97 5.02 28.13
CA VAL A 684 18.08 4.52 29.51
C VAL A 684 19.50 4.13 29.86
N THR A 685 19.84 4.23 31.14
CA THR A 685 21.13 3.78 31.65
C THR A 685 21.01 3.12 33.03
N GLY A 686 22.04 2.40 33.43
CA GLY A 686 22.16 1.81 34.76
C GLY A 686 22.53 2.86 35.81
N ARG A 687 22.39 2.50 37.09
CA ARG A 687 22.81 3.33 38.22
C ARG A 687 24.06 2.71 38.84
N PRO A 688 25.01 3.51 39.35
CA PRO A 688 26.13 2.97 40.09
C PRO A 688 25.61 2.15 41.29
N ALA A 689 26.29 1.05 41.58
CA ALA A 689 26.02 0.22 42.76
C ALA A 689 27.34 -0.19 43.42
N LEU A 690 27.34 -0.25 44.75
CA LEU A 690 28.50 -0.65 45.54
C LEU A 690 28.02 -1.59 46.65
N SER A 691 28.65 -2.76 46.78
CA SER A 691 28.24 -3.79 47.75
C SER A 691 29.35 -4.82 48.03
N PRO A 692 29.26 -5.66 49.07
CA PRO A 692 28.43 -5.46 50.26
C PRO A 692 29.11 -4.50 51.25
N ASP A 693 28.40 -4.11 52.29
CA ASP A 693 29.01 -3.59 53.52
C ASP A 693 30.02 -4.59 54.09
N ARG A 694 31.10 -4.09 54.68
CA ARG A 694 32.13 -4.94 55.27
C ARG A 694 32.37 -4.62 56.74
N SER A 695 32.83 -5.63 57.48
CA SER A 695 33.31 -5.43 58.83
C SER A 695 34.58 -6.25 59.05
N GLY A 696 35.48 -5.74 59.89
CA GLY A 696 36.79 -6.34 60.09
C GLY A 696 37.46 -5.85 61.37
N ARG A 697 38.54 -6.53 61.74
CA ARG A 697 39.33 -6.18 62.92
C ARG A 697 40.80 -6.04 62.55
N SER A 698 41.48 -5.08 63.16
CA SER A 698 42.92 -4.89 63.01
C SER A 698 43.51 -4.33 64.31
N ILE A 699 44.82 -4.49 64.52
CA ILE A 699 45.54 -3.88 65.65
C ILE A 699 45.92 -2.42 65.32
N ALA A 700 46.46 -1.70 66.29
CA ALA A 700 46.98 -0.34 66.10
C ALA A 700 48.50 -0.31 66.35
N PRO A 701 49.32 0.23 65.42
CA PRO A 701 48.99 0.53 64.03
C PRO A 701 48.75 -0.77 63.24
N GLY A 702 47.91 -0.71 62.20
CA GLY A 702 47.59 -1.88 61.40
C GLY A 702 46.92 -1.53 60.08
N THR A 703 46.91 -2.48 59.16
CA THR A 703 46.20 -2.37 57.87
C THR A 703 45.21 -3.50 57.72
N LEU A 704 44.09 -3.24 57.06
CA LEU A 704 43.13 -4.26 56.64
C LEU A 704 42.51 -3.84 55.31
N ARG A 705 41.98 -4.80 54.55
CA ARG A 705 41.41 -4.56 53.22
C ARG A 705 39.98 -5.06 53.14
N TYR A 706 39.10 -4.23 52.59
CA TYR A 706 37.72 -4.57 52.28
C TYR A 706 37.55 -4.67 50.77
N LEU A 707 36.93 -5.75 50.31
CA LEU A 707 36.66 -5.96 48.89
C LEU A 707 35.17 -5.72 48.61
N HIS A 708 34.88 -4.80 47.72
CA HIS A 708 33.53 -4.52 47.23
C HIS A 708 33.41 -4.88 45.75
N VAL A 709 32.17 -5.02 45.30
CA VAL A 709 31.79 -5.09 43.89
C VAL A 709 31.21 -3.72 43.54
N LEU A 710 31.85 -3.06 42.59
CA LEU A 710 31.46 -1.79 42.02
C LEU A 710 30.82 -2.05 40.65
N ASP A 711 29.53 -1.77 40.53
CA ASP A 711 28.88 -1.59 39.23
C ASP A 711 28.96 -0.09 38.88
N PRO A 712 29.62 0.30 37.79
CA PRO A 712 29.68 1.70 37.40
C PRO A 712 28.31 2.26 36.97
N GLY A 713 27.36 1.42 36.56
CA GLY A 713 26.02 1.83 36.10
C GLY A 713 26.00 2.43 34.70
N SER A 714 26.74 3.53 34.49
CA SER A 714 26.85 4.25 33.21
C SER A 714 28.28 4.76 32.96
N VAL A 715 28.51 5.29 31.76
CA VAL A 715 29.76 5.97 31.41
C VAL A 715 29.86 7.36 32.03
N GLY A 716 31.07 7.81 32.33
CA GLY A 716 31.30 9.05 33.06
C GLY A 716 32.57 9.05 33.88
N THR A 717 32.64 9.93 34.87
CA THR A 717 33.74 9.98 35.83
C THR A 717 33.25 9.53 37.19
N LEU A 718 33.81 8.43 37.69
CA LEU A 718 33.61 7.96 39.05
C LEU A 718 34.61 8.64 39.99
N SER A 719 34.12 9.14 41.10
CA SER A 719 34.91 9.74 42.18
C SER A 719 34.64 9.00 43.48
N PHE A 720 35.70 8.62 44.19
CA PHE A 720 35.61 7.88 45.44
C PHE A 720 35.83 8.80 46.63
N THR A 721 34.86 8.83 47.53
CA THR A 721 34.91 9.60 48.77
C THR A 721 34.70 8.70 49.97
N LYS A 722 35.11 9.19 51.14
CA LYS A 722 35.14 8.44 52.39
C LYS A 722 34.78 9.35 53.54
N THR A 723 34.22 8.75 54.57
CA THR A 723 34.08 9.32 55.92
C THR A 723 34.97 8.56 56.91
N GLY A 724 34.99 8.97 58.18
CA GLY A 724 35.79 8.33 59.23
C GLY A 724 37.17 8.95 59.45
N ALA A 725 37.79 8.61 60.57
CA ALA A 725 39.08 9.12 61.03
C ALA A 725 40.26 8.22 60.60
N PHE A 726 40.03 6.94 60.28
CA PHE A 726 41.07 6.06 59.76
C PHE A 726 41.42 6.38 58.30
N GLY A 727 42.69 6.22 57.93
CA GLY A 727 43.15 6.44 56.55
C GLY A 727 42.55 5.40 55.62
N ARG A 728 42.16 5.78 54.40
CA ARG A 728 41.70 4.82 53.37
C ARG A 728 42.32 5.10 52.00
N ALA A 729 42.74 4.05 51.32
CA ALA A 729 43.15 4.09 49.91
C ALA A 729 42.23 3.19 49.09
N PHE A 730 41.96 3.57 47.84
CA PHE A 730 41.11 2.83 46.92
C PHE A 730 41.96 2.22 45.82
N TYR A 731 41.67 0.97 45.46
CA TYR A 731 42.30 0.25 44.36
C TYR A 731 41.20 -0.45 43.57
N LEU A 732 41.27 -0.34 42.25
CA LEU A 732 40.27 -0.89 41.34
C LEU A 732 40.90 -2.03 40.55
N ASP A 733 40.21 -3.17 40.54
CA ASP A 733 40.39 -4.23 39.56
C ASP A 733 39.92 -3.68 38.19
N SER A 734 40.89 -3.29 37.37
CA SER A 734 40.69 -2.48 36.18
C SER A 734 40.36 -3.30 34.94
N ASP A 735 40.71 -4.60 34.94
CA ASP A 735 40.32 -5.56 33.92
C ASP A 735 39.09 -6.40 34.32
N CYS A 736 38.63 -6.23 35.55
CA CYS A 736 37.42 -6.82 36.11
C CYS A 736 37.47 -8.35 36.05
N ASP A 737 38.65 -8.92 36.34
CA ASP A 737 38.91 -10.35 36.41
C ASP A 737 38.52 -10.98 37.76
N GLY A 738 38.20 -10.14 38.76
CA GLY A 738 37.75 -10.52 40.08
C GLY A 738 38.80 -10.39 41.18
N ALA A 739 40.03 -9.94 40.88
CA ALA A 739 41.08 -9.73 41.89
C ALA A 739 41.92 -8.48 41.61
N VAL A 740 42.14 -7.64 42.63
CA VAL A 740 43.05 -6.50 42.53
C VAL A 740 44.51 -6.98 42.54
N GLY A 741 45.16 -6.95 41.38
CA GLY A 741 46.54 -7.37 41.19
C GLY A 741 47.58 -6.39 41.74
N ALA A 742 48.85 -6.81 41.77
CA ALA A 742 49.93 -5.95 42.27
C ALA A 742 50.13 -4.67 41.43
N ALA A 743 49.89 -4.72 40.12
CA ALA A 743 49.99 -3.58 39.21
C ALA A 743 48.85 -2.56 39.39
N GLU A 744 47.70 -3.01 39.91
CA GLU A 744 46.49 -2.22 40.08
C GLU A 744 46.41 -1.55 41.46
N ARG A 745 47.33 -1.88 42.37
CA ARG A 745 47.46 -1.28 43.70
C ARG A 745 48.13 0.10 43.68
N THR A 746 47.71 0.95 42.76
CA THR A 746 48.02 2.38 42.77
C THR A 746 46.80 3.14 43.33
N PRO A 747 46.93 3.90 44.44
CA PRO A 747 45.80 4.58 45.05
C PRO A 747 45.13 5.54 44.08
N LEU A 748 43.80 5.47 43.97
CA LEU A 748 43.02 6.32 43.09
C LEU A 748 41.97 7.13 43.86
N THR A 749 41.64 8.31 43.34
CA THR A 749 40.53 9.14 43.81
C THR A 749 39.41 9.24 42.78
N THR A 750 39.75 9.05 41.51
CA THR A 750 38.82 9.12 40.38
C THR A 750 39.21 8.13 39.30
N VAL A 751 38.22 7.61 38.56
CA VAL A 751 38.42 6.78 37.37
C VAL A 751 37.40 7.14 36.28
N THR A 752 37.82 7.11 35.02
CA THR A 752 36.91 7.32 33.88
C THR A 752 36.32 5.98 33.45
N VAL A 753 34.99 5.91 33.42
CA VAL A 753 34.23 4.81 32.83
C VAL A 753 33.89 5.21 31.40
N GLY A 754 34.53 4.58 30.42
CA GLY A 754 34.31 4.84 29.00
C GLY A 754 34.46 3.58 28.17
N ASP A 755 34.78 3.71 26.88
CA ASP A 755 34.85 2.57 25.95
C ASP A 755 35.89 1.51 26.32
N SER A 756 36.92 1.88 27.09
CA SER A 756 37.94 0.95 27.57
C SER A 756 37.51 0.12 28.79
N TRP A 757 36.36 0.44 29.41
CA TRP A 757 35.86 -0.30 30.56
C TRP A 757 35.37 -1.69 30.12
N PRO A 758 35.73 -2.78 30.82
CA PRO A 758 35.29 -4.13 30.45
C PRO A 758 33.77 -4.26 30.38
N ARG A 759 33.27 -4.94 29.35
CA ARG A 759 31.83 -5.16 29.16
C ARG A 759 31.44 -6.63 29.31
N ALA A 760 30.19 -6.87 29.68
CA ALA A 760 29.55 -8.18 29.64
C ALA A 760 29.13 -8.52 28.20
N ALA A 761 28.74 -9.77 27.96
CA ALA A 761 28.39 -10.25 26.62
C ALA A 761 27.16 -9.55 26.01
N ASP A 762 26.31 -8.96 26.85
CA ASP A 762 25.13 -8.16 26.47
C ASP A 762 25.45 -6.68 26.21
N GLY A 763 26.74 -6.30 26.26
CA GLY A 763 27.22 -4.93 26.07
C GLY A 763 27.12 -4.04 27.31
N ALA A 764 26.57 -4.53 28.43
CA ALA A 764 26.56 -3.79 29.69
C ALA A 764 27.98 -3.59 30.23
N LEU A 765 28.20 -2.49 30.95
CA LEU A 765 29.44 -2.31 31.72
C LEU A 765 29.56 -3.42 32.78
N ARG A 766 30.72 -4.06 32.86
CA ARG A 766 30.96 -5.12 33.83
C ARG A 766 31.19 -4.52 35.21
N SER A 767 30.68 -5.19 36.25
CA SER A 767 31.04 -4.88 37.63
C SER A 767 32.47 -5.33 37.94
N CYS A 768 33.20 -4.54 38.71
CA CYS A 768 34.62 -4.76 38.98
C CYS A 768 34.88 -4.72 40.49
N ALA A 769 35.96 -5.33 40.94
CA ALA A 769 36.29 -5.31 42.36
C ALA A 769 36.90 -3.97 42.78
N LEU A 770 36.42 -3.40 43.89
CA LEU A 770 36.99 -2.21 44.54
C LEU A 770 37.58 -2.65 45.88
N GLU A 771 38.90 -2.62 46.01
CA GLU A 771 39.61 -2.86 47.27
C GLU A 771 39.81 -1.54 48.01
N VAL A 772 39.31 -1.47 49.24
CA VAL A 772 39.48 -0.35 50.17
C VAL A 772 40.47 -0.79 51.24
N GLU A 773 41.69 -0.26 51.20
CA GLU A 773 42.68 -0.49 52.26
C GLU A 773 42.49 0.55 53.35
N VAL A 774 42.26 0.10 54.58
CA VAL A 774 42.12 0.95 55.77
C VAL A 774 43.41 0.90 56.59
N SER A 775 43.95 2.06 56.90
CA SER A 775 45.12 2.24 57.78
C SER A 775 44.67 2.73 59.16
N VAL A 776 44.79 1.86 60.16
CA VAL A 776 44.53 2.17 61.57
C VAL A 776 45.76 2.86 62.15
N PRO A 777 45.64 4.11 62.66
CA PRO A 777 46.78 4.85 63.17
C PRO A 777 47.26 4.29 64.52
N ALA A 778 48.53 4.48 64.85
CA ALA A 778 49.16 3.93 66.06
C ALA A 778 48.51 4.38 67.38
N ASN A 779 47.84 5.53 67.39
CA ASN A 779 47.16 6.10 68.56
C ASN A 779 45.68 5.68 68.69
N ALA A 780 45.20 4.77 67.84
CA ALA A 780 43.81 4.29 67.94
C ALA A 780 43.63 3.42 69.20
N ALA A 781 42.61 3.75 70.01
CA ALA A 781 42.35 3.03 71.26
C ALA A 781 41.85 1.59 71.00
N SER A 782 42.33 0.63 71.78
CA SER A 782 41.81 -0.74 71.74
C SER A 782 40.31 -0.77 72.07
N GLY A 783 39.53 -1.53 71.30
CA GLY A 783 38.08 -1.60 71.40
C GLY A 783 37.34 -0.48 70.66
N ALA A 784 38.03 0.51 70.09
CA ALA A 784 37.39 1.52 69.26
C ALA A 784 36.82 0.89 67.97
N THR A 785 35.58 1.24 67.64
CA THR A 785 34.93 0.83 66.40
C THR A 785 34.63 2.07 65.56
N GLU A 786 35.05 2.07 64.30
CA GLU A 786 34.73 3.09 63.31
C GLU A 786 33.87 2.49 62.22
N ALA A 787 32.67 3.04 62.02
CA ALA A 787 31.85 2.82 60.84
C ALA A 787 32.07 3.99 59.88
N ALA A 788 32.56 3.72 58.67
CA ALA A 788 32.82 4.71 57.66
C ALA A 788 32.08 4.39 56.37
N THR A 789 31.40 5.39 55.83
CA THR A 789 30.80 5.32 54.51
C THR A 789 31.87 5.55 53.44
N VAL A 790 31.96 4.61 52.51
CA VAL A 790 32.66 4.73 51.23
C VAL A 790 31.63 5.02 50.16
N THR A 791 31.81 6.09 49.38
CA THR A 791 30.86 6.51 48.34
C THR A 791 31.56 6.56 46.99
N ALA A 792 30.98 5.89 46.01
CA ALA A 792 31.30 6.03 44.59
C ALA A 792 30.28 6.98 43.96
N GLN A 793 30.71 8.18 43.56
CA GLN A 793 29.89 9.17 42.90
C GLN A 793 30.22 9.20 41.40
N LEU A 794 29.21 8.95 40.55
CA LEU A 794 29.31 9.00 39.10
C LEU A 794 28.80 10.35 38.59
N ALA A 795 29.66 11.12 37.91
CA ALA A 795 29.22 12.20 37.04
C ALA A 795 29.03 11.66 35.61
N TRP A 796 27.80 11.72 35.09
CA TRP A 796 27.47 11.17 33.78
C TRP A 796 28.20 11.90 32.65
N ALA A 797 28.76 11.15 31.70
CA ALA A 797 29.45 11.75 30.55
C ALA A 797 28.48 12.63 29.74
N GLY A 798 28.88 13.88 29.43
CA GLY A 798 28.07 14.78 28.60
C GLY A 798 26.80 15.32 29.26
N SER A 799 26.58 15.04 30.55
CA SER A 799 25.39 15.45 31.30
C SER A 799 25.76 16.19 32.60
N ALA A 800 24.83 16.98 33.14
CA ALA A 800 24.97 17.62 34.46
C ALA A 800 24.56 16.68 35.62
N VAL A 801 24.08 15.48 35.30
CA VAL A 801 23.59 14.51 36.29
C VAL A 801 24.74 13.88 37.06
N THR A 802 24.59 13.81 38.37
CA THR A 802 25.42 12.99 39.25
C THR A 802 24.58 11.95 39.97
N ASP A 803 25.07 10.72 40.04
CA ASP A 803 24.48 9.63 40.83
C ASP A 803 25.53 9.08 41.81
N SER A 804 25.10 8.36 42.84
CA SER A 804 26.04 7.82 43.83
C SER A 804 25.57 6.52 44.45
N ALA A 805 26.51 5.64 44.73
CA ALA A 805 26.33 4.45 45.55
C ALA A 805 27.28 4.48 46.74
N ALA A 806 26.88 3.86 47.85
CA ALA A 806 27.70 3.83 49.04
C ALA A 806 27.58 2.50 49.80
N VAL A 807 28.66 2.16 50.49
CA VAL A 807 28.75 1.04 51.44
C VAL A 807 29.28 1.55 52.77
N THR A 808 28.98 0.83 53.83
CA THR A 808 29.49 1.11 55.17
C THR A 808 30.49 0.05 55.60
N ASP A 809 31.70 0.50 55.89
CA ASP A 809 32.81 -0.31 56.36
C ASP A 809 33.01 -0.12 57.87
N THR A 810 32.92 -1.21 58.63
CA THR A 810 33.06 -1.19 60.09
C THR A 810 34.37 -1.83 60.54
N THR A 811 35.33 -1.01 60.96
CA THR A 811 36.63 -1.46 61.49
C THR A 811 36.64 -1.38 63.01
N THR A 812 36.97 -2.48 63.68
CA THR A 812 37.19 -2.51 65.14
C THR A 812 38.66 -2.74 65.47
N VAL A 813 39.21 -1.92 66.36
CA VAL A 813 40.58 -2.04 66.83
C VAL A 813 40.66 -3.16 67.88
N SER A 814 41.36 -4.24 67.56
CA SER A 814 41.62 -5.34 68.49
C SER A 814 42.74 -4.98 69.48
N PRO A 815 42.70 -5.51 70.72
CA PRO A 815 43.86 -5.45 71.60
C PRO A 815 45.05 -6.23 70.98
N PRO A 816 46.29 -5.79 71.21
CA PRO A 816 47.47 -6.44 70.64
C PRO A 816 47.71 -7.85 71.22
N ALA A 817 47.23 -8.16 72.43
CA ALA A 817 47.30 -9.49 73.03
C ALA A 817 46.13 -9.73 74.01
N ALA A 818 45.81 -11.00 74.26
CA ALA A 818 44.88 -11.46 75.28
C ALA A 818 45.67 -12.11 76.44
N ILE A 819 45.29 -11.84 77.69
CA ILE A 819 45.99 -12.35 78.88
C ILE A 819 44.99 -13.11 79.76
N THR A 820 45.35 -14.33 80.17
CA THR A 820 44.63 -15.08 81.22
C THR A 820 45.56 -15.38 82.38
N LYS A 821 45.12 -15.09 83.61
CA LYS A 821 45.89 -15.34 84.82
C LYS A 821 45.37 -16.59 85.51
N THR A 822 46.26 -17.53 85.80
CA THR A 822 45.99 -18.71 86.60
C THR A 822 46.80 -18.69 87.88
N VAL A 823 46.36 -19.46 88.87
CA VAL A 823 47.00 -19.65 90.15
C VAL A 823 46.98 -21.12 90.53
N GLU A 824 48.07 -21.58 91.13
CA GLU A 824 48.25 -22.91 91.72
C GLU A 824 48.78 -22.76 93.15
N ASN A 825 48.22 -23.49 94.11
CA ASN A 825 48.73 -23.51 95.48
C ASN A 825 49.77 -24.64 95.62
N LEU A 826 51.06 -24.28 95.56
CA LEU A 826 52.19 -25.20 95.53
C LEU A 826 52.39 -25.96 96.85
N THR A 827 51.84 -25.47 97.96
CA THR A 827 52.00 -26.08 99.30
C THR A 827 50.71 -26.72 99.81
N GLY A 828 49.55 -26.14 99.49
CA GLY A 828 48.26 -26.55 100.02
C GLY A 828 47.47 -27.50 99.11
N ALA A 829 47.66 -27.41 97.78
CA ALA A 829 47.00 -28.28 96.80
C ALA A 829 47.82 -28.35 95.48
N PRO A 830 49.01 -28.98 95.50
CA PRO A 830 49.90 -29.01 94.33
C PRO A 830 49.23 -29.71 93.14
N GLY A 831 49.44 -29.19 91.94
CA GLY A 831 48.91 -29.72 90.68
C GLY A 831 47.51 -29.21 90.30
N VAL A 832 46.84 -28.42 91.14
CA VAL A 832 45.52 -27.84 90.84
C VAL A 832 45.66 -26.39 90.37
N VAL A 833 45.51 -26.19 89.06
CA VAL A 833 45.57 -24.86 88.43
C VAL A 833 44.14 -24.33 88.19
N GLY A 834 43.87 -23.10 88.64
CA GLY A 834 42.58 -22.43 88.44
C GLY A 834 42.73 -20.92 88.27
N THR A 835 41.62 -20.19 88.16
CA THR A 835 41.62 -18.72 88.19
C THR A 835 41.56 -18.16 89.61
N ALA A 836 41.33 -19.03 90.60
CA ALA A 836 41.40 -18.76 92.03
C ALA A 836 41.85 -20.03 92.76
N ALA A 837 42.52 -19.87 93.90
CA ALA A 837 42.92 -20.96 94.79
C ALA A 837 42.67 -20.53 96.24
N LEU A 838 42.21 -21.47 97.08
CA LEU A 838 42.17 -21.28 98.53
C LEU A 838 43.59 -21.45 99.08
N ALA A 839 43.98 -20.56 100.00
CA ALA A 839 45.32 -20.56 100.58
C ALA A 839 45.27 -20.16 102.06
N ARG A 840 46.18 -20.72 102.86
CA ARG A 840 46.39 -20.42 104.27
C ARG A 840 47.63 -19.51 104.43
N PRO A 841 47.76 -18.77 105.55
CA PRO A 841 49.01 -18.11 105.90
C PRO A 841 50.21 -19.07 105.82
N GLY A 842 51.25 -18.65 105.11
CA GLY A 842 52.46 -19.42 104.82
C GLY A 842 52.42 -20.24 103.52
N ASP A 843 51.28 -20.34 102.83
CA ASP A 843 51.21 -21.06 101.55
C ASP A 843 51.96 -20.33 100.43
N ARG A 844 52.63 -21.09 99.54
CA ARG A 844 53.25 -20.57 98.32
C ARG A 844 52.33 -20.78 97.12
N LEU A 845 52.02 -19.71 96.42
CA LEU A 845 51.17 -19.73 95.23
C LEU A 845 51.99 -19.39 93.99
N ARG A 846 51.83 -20.16 92.92
CA ARG A 846 52.35 -19.81 91.60
C ARG A 846 51.26 -19.14 90.79
N TYR A 847 51.50 -17.91 90.37
CA TYR A 847 50.69 -17.23 89.36
C TYR A 847 51.33 -17.41 87.99
N CYS A 848 50.51 -17.64 86.97
CA CYS A 848 50.95 -17.69 85.58
C CYS A 848 50.05 -16.82 84.70
N LEU A 849 50.65 -15.90 83.95
CA LEU A 849 50.01 -15.07 82.93
C LEU A 849 50.23 -15.77 81.58
N ASN A 850 49.17 -16.32 81.01
CA ASN A 850 49.18 -16.86 79.66
C ASN A 850 48.79 -15.74 78.69
N VAL A 851 49.77 -15.28 77.92
CA VAL A 851 49.68 -14.15 77.00
C VAL A 851 49.60 -14.70 75.59
N THR A 852 48.42 -14.59 74.98
CA THR A 852 48.11 -15.09 73.64
C THR A 852 48.03 -13.92 72.66
N ASN A 853 48.63 -14.03 71.48
CA ASN A 853 48.37 -13.10 70.38
C ASN A 853 47.19 -13.62 69.53
N PRO A 854 46.00 -13.00 69.62
CA PRO A 854 44.84 -13.42 68.84
C PRO A 854 44.84 -12.87 67.40
N ALA A 855 45.82 -12.04 67.02
CA ALA A 855 45.91 -11.42 65.70
C ALA A 855 46.61 -12.34 64.68
N LEU A 856 46.49 -11.98 63.40
CA LEU A 856 47.12 -12.69 62.27
C LEU A 856 48.58 -12.30 62.05
N ASP A 857 49.02 -11.19 62.64
CA ASP A 857 50.38 -10.66 62.55
C ASP A 857 51.11 -10.85 63.88
N SER A 858 52.45 -10.89 63.84
CA SER A 858 53.28 -10.89 65.04
C SER A 858 53.24 -9.54 65.74
N VAL A 859 53.16 -9.54 67.07
CA VAL A 859 53.33 -8.35 67.90
C VAL A 859 54.76 -8.30 68.41
N THR A 860 55.43 -7.16 68.31
CA THR A 860 56.78 -6.94 68.82
C THR A 860 56.78 -6.03 70.03
N ASP A 861 57.81 -6.14 70.86
CA ASP A 861 58.06 -5.28 72.03
C ASP A 861 56.87 -5.23 73.04
N LEU A 862 56.18 -6.36 73.20
CA LEU A 862 55.01 -6.47 74.06
C LEU A 862 55.43 -6.56 75.53
N THR A 863 55.11 -5.52 76.32
CA THR A 863 55.35 -5.54 77.76
C THR A 863 54.14 -6.10 78.51
N VAL A 864 54.37 -7.12 79.34
CA VAL A 864 53.38 -7.79 80.19
C VAL A 864 53.73 -7.46 81.63
N SER A 865 52.78 -6.95 82.41
CA SER A 865 53.03 -6.65 83.82
C SER A 865 51.88 -7.07 84.73
N ASP A 866 52.23 -7.38 85.97
CA ASP A 866 51.29 -7.77 87.02
C ASP A 866 51.72 -7.15 88.35
N THR A 867 50.89 -6.25 88.87
CA THR A 867 51.10 -5.62 90.16
C THR A 867 50.35 -6.37 91.25
N LEU A 868 51.08 -6.93 92.21
CA LEU A 868 50.50 -7.67 93.33
C LEU A 868 49.66 -6.76 94.23
N THR A 869 48.36 -7.01 94.26
CA THR A 869 47.40 -6.37 95.16
C THR A 869 47.18 -7.23 96.42
N GLY A 870 46.93 -6.59 97.57
CA GLY A 870 46.76 -7.28 98.85
C GLY A 870 48.07 -7.63 99.56
N ALA A 871 48.01 -8.56 100.52
CA ALA A 871 49.08 -8.79 101.48
C ALA A 871 50.12 -9.86 101.06
N ALA A 872 49.89 -10.61 99.96
CA ALA A 872 50.83 -11.61 99.45
C ALA A 872 52.21 -10.99 99.13
N GLY A 873 53.29 -11.63 99.56
CA GLY A 873 54.67 -11.20 99.26
C GLY A 873 55.20 -11.93 98.02
N TYR A 874 55.81 -11.21 97.07
CA TYR A 874 56.55 -11.84 95.98
C TYR A 874 57.69 -12.71 96.53
N GLU A 875 57.89 -13.89 95.96
CA GLU A 875 59.01 -14.77 96.29
C GLU A 875 60.21 -14.41 95.39
N PRO A 876 61.32 -13.87 95.93
CA PRO A 876 62.48 -13.46 95.13
C PRO A 876 63.06 -14.62 94.30
N GLY A 877 63.40 -14.33 93.04
CA GLY A 877 63.99 -15.27 92.09
C GLY A 877 63.01 -16.30 91.51
N SER A 878 61.70 -16.08 91.67
CA SER A 878 60.67 -17.02 91.19
C SER A 878 60.12 -16.72 89.79
N LEU A 879 60.50 -15.59 89.17
CA LEU A 879 60.05 -15.19 87.85
C LEU A 879 60.57 -16.14 86.75
N THR A 880 59.67 -16.58 85.88
CA THR A 880 59.96 -17.44 84.74
C THR A 880 59.17 -17.00 83.51
N LEU A 881 59.75 -17.22 82.32
CA LEU A 881 59.10 -17.10 81.03
C LEU A 881 59.20 -18.44 80.30
N ASP A 882 58.06 -19.03 79.95
CA ASP A 882 57.93 -20.37 79.38
C ASP A 882 58.71 -21.45 80.18
N GLY A 883 58.75 -21.29 81.51
CA GLY A 883 59.47 -22.17 82.44
C GLY A 883 60.98 -21.92 82.57
N VAL A 884 61.54 -20.97 81.79
CA VAL A 884 62.94 -20.54 81.92
C VAL A 884 63.02 -19.43 82.97
N ALA A 885 63.94 -19.55 83.93
CA ALA A 885 64.15 -18.55 84.97
C ALA A 885 64.62 -17.21 84.37
N LEU A 886 64.04 -16.12 84.86
CA LEU A 886 64.45 -14.75 84.58
C LEU A 886 64.98 -14.11 85.88
N SER A 887 65.82 -13.08 85.74
CA SER A 887 66.30 -12.30 86.86
C SER A 887 65.20 -11.36 87.38
N ASP A 888 65.25 -11.06 88.67
CA ASP A 888 64.40 -10.02 89.26
C ASP A 888 64.93 -8.61 88.96
N ALA A 889 66.20 -8.49 88.55
CA ALA A 889 66.83 -7.21 88.26
C ALA A 889 66.42 -6.72 86.87
N ALA A 890 66.33 -5.40 86.69
CA ALA A 890 66.26 -4.84 85.34
C ALA A 890 67.64 -4.93 84.68
N ASP A 891 67.95 -6.09 84.08
CA ASP A 891 69.22 -6.37 83.42
C ASP A 891 69.05 -6.73 81.92
N THR A 892 69.87 -7.63 81.39
CA THR A 892 69.86 -8.00 79.97
C THR A 892 68.81 -9.05 79.59
N ASP A 893 68.17 -9.70 80.56
CA ASP A 893 67.08 -10.63 80.27
C ASP A 893 65.70 -9.94 80.18
N ALA A 894 64.66 -10.71 79.88
CA ALA A 894 63.33 -10.17 79.57
C ALA A 894 62.51 -9.78 80.81
N GLY A 895 62.96 -10.13 82.03
CA GLY A 895 62.21 -9.98 83.27
C GLY A 895 62.72 -8.84 84.15
N SER A 896 61.84 -8.29 84.96
CA SER A 896 62.23 -7.45 86.10
C SER A 896 61.12 -7.39 87.13
N VAL A 897 61.50 -7.23 88.40
CA VAL A 897 60.57 -7.02 89.50
C VAL A 897 60.93 -5.72 90.21
N SER A 898 60.03 -4.75 90.16
CA SER A 898 60.21 -3.45 90.80
C SER A 898 59.09 -3.18 91.78
N GLY A 899 59.43 -3.03 93.06
CA GLY A 899 58.47 -2.90 94.14
C GLY A 899 57.58 -4.14 94.27
N ARG A 900 56.33 -4.04 93.83
CA ARG A 900 55.33 -5.12 93.83
C ARG A 900 54.84 -5.49 92.43
N THR A 901 55.52 -5.02 91.39
CA THR A 901 55.14 -5.26 89.99
C THR A 901 56.16 -6.17 89.32
N VAL A 902 55.67 -7.29 88.80
CA VAL A 902 56.39 -8.17 87.90
C VAL A 902 56.21 -7.66 86.48
N THR A 903 57.28 -7.51 85.72
CA THR A 903 57.24 -7.08 84.32
C THR A 903 58.08 -8.01 83.46
N VAL A 904 57.53 -8.45 82.32
CA VAL A 904 58.24 -9.21 81.30
C VAL A 904 58.01 -8.60 79.92
N THR A 905 59.08 -8.36 79.17
CA THR A 905 59.01 -7.83 77.80
C THR A 905 59.23 -8.94 76.77
N LEU A 906 58.25 -9.17 75.92
CA LEU A 906 58.30 -10.14 74.83
C LEU A 906 58.74 -9.43 73.54
N ALA A 907 59.97 -9.72 73.07
CA ALA A 907 60.52 -9.13 71.85
C ALA A 907 59.66 -9.43 70.61
N THR A 908 59.12 -10.65 70.52
CA THR A 908 58.13 -11.02 69.51
C THR A 908 57.17 -12.08 70.07
N LEU A 909 55.88 -11.87 69.83
CA LEU A 909 54.81 -12.83 70.04
C LEU A 909 54.15 -13.12 68.68
N ALA A 910 54.49 -14.27 68.10
CA ALA A 910 53.99 -14.66 66.78
C ALA A 910 52.45 -14.81 66.77
N ALA A 911 51.85 -14.72 65.59
CA ALA A 911 50.40 -14.90 65.42
C ALA A 911 49.93 -16.25 66.01
N GLY A 912 48.89 -16.22 66.84
CA GLY A 912 48.36 -17.40 67.53
C GLY A 912 49.24 -17.98 68.65
N GLN A 913 50.45 -17.44 68.86
CA GLN A 913 51.36 -17.92 69.90
C GLN A 913 50.86 -17.53 71.29
N THR A 914 51.04 -18.44 72.25
CA THR A 914 50.88 -18.16 73.69
C THR A 914 52.22 -18.27 74.39
N ARG A 915 52.58 -17.27 75.19
CA ARG A 915 53.75 -17.25 76.09
C ARG A 915 53.26 -17.23 77.53
N GLN A 916 53.96 -17.90 78.42
CA GLN A 916 53.57 -18.05 79.81
C GLN A 916 54.59 -17.37 80.74
N VAL A 917 54.16 -16.33 81.46
CA VAL A 917 54.96 -15.66 82.48
C VAL A 917 54.51 -16.13 83.85
N CYS A 918 55.33 -16.86 84.60
CA CYS A 918 54.98 -17.32 85.93
C CYS A 918 55.86 -16.72 87.02
N PHE A 919 55.30 -16.51 88.19
CA PHE A 919 56.02 -16.11 89.39
C PHE A 919 55.33 -16.67 90.64
N GLU A 920 56.05 -16.71 91.76
CA GLU A 920 55.54 -17.23 93.01
C GLU A 920 55.36 -16.13 94.05
N VAL A 921 54.38 -16.32 94.94
CA VAL A 921 54.14 -15.45 96.07
C VAL A 921 53.90 -16.29 97.32
N THR A 922 54.21 -15.73 98.48
CA THR A 922 53.90 -16.31 99.79
C THR A 922 52.74 -15.55 100.43
N VAL A 923 51.73 -16.30 100.89
CA VAL A 923 50.61 -15.74 101.65
C VAL A 923 51.10 -15.41 103.07
N PRO A 924 50.93 -14.17 103.55
CA PRO A 924 51.47 -13.73 104.84
C PRO A 924 50.79 -14.37 106.05
#